data_AF-A0A7S8D613-F1
#
_entry.id   AF-A0A7S8D613-F1
#
_cell.length_a   1.000
_cell.length_b   1.000
_cell.length_c   1.000
_cell.angle_alpha   90.00
_cell.angle_beta   90.00
_cell.angle_gamma   90.00
#
_symmetry.space_group_name_H-M   'P 1'
#
loop_
_entity.id
_entity.type
_entity.pdbx_description
1 polymer ?
#
loop_
_entity_poly.entity_id
_entity_poly.type
_entity_poly.pdbx_seq_one_letter_code
_entity_poly.pdbx_strand_id
1 'polypeptide(L)'
;MSQTTRPKVIFFDLDGTLFDDYHSLQCAIAEARHTVRIPDTMSNEELAATYLKARDTTYSVLRNAELREGELRLNRIYKFFSLIGLNDYTDDELQAFDATYKEAYRSSNRATTGTIETLTKLKEMGYKIGIITNASSVCQQDKIDRIGIAHLIDGLFASHELGWAKPDPQIYHYALYEFNVTPEMLEGEGKTYMVGDDLKCDVKGAWEAGLNPVMYAPPCAGTVSGEPWTSLPVIYEDMTQLLGIITDEEALERAQNEDKDGVKDEDGHKGWGWGFPCRLIKMRLIEAKVLVETQCISFKEFYGDLPEYAILSHTWEADGEVTFQECHIEASKSKTGYQKITKTCELALADKVQYVWVDTCCIDKSSSAELTEAINSMFLWYQKAKFCYVYLSDNAGQFPLAKCRWFTRGWTLQELIAPGSISFYNQSWEFIGSKRSLLGSLSDITSIEQEILGHIAPISSACIAKRLSWAANRETTRIEDMAYCLLGICDINMPMLYGEGDNAFRRLQEEIIRKTYDLSLLAWTPPFSTSEEYCGFLATSVKHFASCSKMYSVANSLLDEGEMSISNKGLRLRARVYLLDYSESSYPGLVDVTYRYVLELDCMVPGYKGEFLTIPMRKIGPNAFVRARGYEENREIRKMTASTSFCLVPAVAGGSIFHTLTLLTKLPERRIQRPLLQARQSDLVSSSRFTMVTIELPPSIAIIDSTELPNKFWDVEDSVFFGPYGSYQNWGAFVLDTNSLFLCFWHKGATEWALKGTLLDMGTAGVYALWKDLFLSADQLGYQQPVVQNFLNNAQSEMKNSIETKSEGRNIRLSFTVWRKDNPALCSGPRWRVVFREDVISK
;
A
#
# COMPACT_ATOMS: atom_id res chain seq x y z
N MET A 1 -20.05 8.18 35.00
CA MET A 1 -19.09 7.74 33.96
C MET A 1 -17.78 8.44 34.27
N SER A 2 -16.67 7.71 34.42
CA SER A 2 -15.37 8.35 34.68
C SER A 2 -15.06 9.30 33.53
N GLN A 3 -14.83 10.58 33.84
CA GLN A 3 -14.28 11.54 32.88
C GLN A 3 -12.94 10.97 32.39
N THR A 4 -12.87 10.54 31.14
CA THR A 4 -11.61 10.19 30.49
C THR A 4 -10.81 11.46 30.33
N THR A 5 -9.87 11.69 31.23
CA THR A 5 -8.96 12.84 31.20
C THR A 5 -8.09 12.78 29.95
N ARG A 6 -8.04 13.89 29.18
CA ARG A 6 -7.19 14.03 28.00
C ARG A 6 -5.73 13.71 28.34
N PRO A 7 -5.02 12.88 27.56
CA PRO A 7 -3.60 12.62 27.78
C PRO A 7 -2.77 13.86 27.46
N LYS A 8 -1.84 14.23 28.36
CA LYS A 8 -0.82 15.26 28.09
C LYS A 8 0.25 14.66 27.19
N VAL A 9 0.46 15.22 26.00
CA VAL A 9 1.34 14.66 24.98
C VAL A 9 2.20 15.75 24.36
N ILE A 10 3.48 15.44 24.15
CA ILE A 10 4.43 16.30 23.45
C ILE A 10 5.30 15.46 22.51
N PHE A 11 5.51 15.97 21.30
CA PHE A 11 6.36 15.37 20.29
C PHE A 11 7.61 16.20 20.07
N PHE A 12 8.70 15.51 19.75
CA PHE A 12 9.99 16.13 19.43
C PHE A 12 10.53 15.59 18.10
N ASP A 13 11.22 16.43 17.33
CA ASP A 13 12.26 15.94 16.43
C ASP A 13 13.47 15.41 17.22
N LEU A 14 14.28 14.55 16.60
CA LEU A 14 15.52 14.08 17.21
C LEU A 14 16.75 14.89 16.76
N ASP A 15 17.01 14.99 15.46
CA ASP A 15 18.32 15.38 14.92
C ASP A 15 18.43 16.89 14.75
N GLY A 16 19.21 17.54 15.61
CA GLY A 16 19.25 19.01 15.70
C GLY A 16 18.37 19.56 16.82
N THR A 17 17.47 18.74 17.35
CA THR A 17 16.54 19.11 18.43
C THR A 17 16.90 18.48 19.77
N LEU A 18 16.78 17.16 19.93
CA LEU A 18 17.16 16.45 21.17
C LEU A 18 18.61 15.92 21.11
N PHE A 19 19.07 15.59 19.91
CA PHE A 19 20.40 15.09 19.58
C PHE A 19 21.22 16.18 18.90
N ASP A 20 22.41 16.48 19.42
CA ASP A 20 23.28 17.54 18.89
C ASP A 20 24.09 17.04 17.68
N ASP A 21 23.41 16.89 16.55
CA ASP A 21 24.00 16.40 15.28
C ASP A 21 25.14 17.31 14.79
N TYR A 22 25.02 18.61 15.01
CA TYR A 22 26.01 19.58 14.58
C TYR A 22 27.33 19.46 15.35
N HIS A 23 27.27 19.27 16.67
CA HIS A 23 28.48 19.00 17.46
C HIS A 23 29.19 17.73 17.02
N SER A 24 28.43 16.63 16.84
CA SER A 24 29.02 15.36 16.41
C SER A 24 29.63 15.47 15.01
N LEU A 25 29.00 16.23 14.11
CA LEU A 25 29.57 16.57 12.81
C LEU A 25 30.87 17.36 12.91
N GLN A 26 30.92 18.40 13.76
CA GLN A 26 32.12 19.22 13.94
C GLN A 26 33.30 18.38 14.47
N CYS A 27 33.06 17.54 15.48
CA CYS A 27 34.07 16.61 15.99
C CYS A 27 34.52 15.63 14.90
N ALA A 28 33.59 15.07 14.13
CA ALA A 28 33.91 14.15 13.05
C ALA A 28 34.79 14.77 11.97
N ILE A 29 34.48 15.99 11.55
CA ILE A 29 35.25 16.73 10.55
C ILE A 29 36.62 17.15 11.10
N ALA A 30 36.68 17.59 12.36
CA ALA A 30 37.93 17.97 13.01
C ALA A 30 38.93 16.81 13.10
N GLU A 31 38.46 15.58 13.28
CA GLU A 31 39.32 14.38 13.28
C GLU A 31 39.60 13.89 11.85
N ALA A 32 38.55 13.76 11.02
CA ALA A 32 38.67 13.18 9.68
C ALA A 32 39.52 14.05 8.74
N ARG A 33 39.60 15.37 8.94
CA ARG A 33 40.44 16.25 8.10
C ARG A 33 41.92 15.85 8.08
N HIS A 34 42.42 15.19 9.12
CA HIS A 34 43.83 14.79 9.20
C HIS A 34 44.17 13.54 8.37
N THR A 35 43.15 12.87 7.83
CA THR A 35 43.31 11.65 7.02
C THR A 35 43.40 11.90 5.51
N VAL A 36 43.20 13.15 5.11
CA VAL A 36 43.10 13.60 3.71
C VAL A 36 43.84 14.92 3.54
N ARG A 37 44.29 15.20 2.32
CA ARG A 37 45.03 16.42 1.99
C ARG A 37 44.13 17.65 1.87
N ILE A 38 43.36 17.95 2.91
CA ILE A 38 42.53 19.16 2.98
C ILE A 38 43.45 20.38 3.27
N PRO A 39 43.33 21.49 2.51
CA PRO A 39 44.11 22.69 2.77
C PRO A 39 43.89 23.25 4.18
N ASP A 40 44.98 23.59 4.88
CA ASP A 40 44.93 24.19 6.23
C ASP A 40 44.30 25.59 6.28
N THR A 41 43.96 26.16 5.11
CA THR A 41 43.30 27.46 4.98
C THR A 41 41.83 27.45 5.39
N MET A 42 41.21 26.27 5.57
CA MET A 42 39.81 26.15 6.02
C MET A 42 39.74 25.79 7.52
N SER A 43 38.93 26.55 8.24
CA SER A 43 38.56 26.25 9.63
C SER A 43 37.68 24.99 9.72
N ASN A 44 37.62 24.38 10.90
CA ASN A 44 36.75 23.21 11.13
C ASN A 44 35.28 23.57 10.95
N GLU A 45 34.90 24.79 11.30
CA GLU A 45 33.57 25.36 11.14
C GLU A 45 33.19 25.48 9.66
N GLU A 46 34.09 26.02 8.82
CA GLU A 46 33.87 26.11 7.37
C GLU A 46 33.77 24.74 6.71
N LEU A 47 34.58 23.77 7.15
CA LEU A 47 34.53 22.39 6.65
C LEU A 47 33.22 21.70 7.04
N ALA A 48 32.79 21.84 8.30
CA ALA A 48 31.52 21.29 8.77
C ALA A 48 30.32 21.91 8.02
N ALA A 49 30.30 23.23 7.83
CA ALA A 49 29.27 23.91 7.03
C ALA A 49 29.27 23.45 5.57
N THR A 50 30.45 23.21 4.98
CA THR A 50 30.56 22.69 3.61
C THR A 50 30.06 21.25 3.52
N TYR A 51 30.32 20.43 4.54
CA TYR A 51 29.79 19.06 4.62
C TYR A 51 28.26 19.04 4.75
N LEU A 52 27.67 19.92 5.57
CA LEU A 52 26.22 20.11 5.63
C LEU A 52 25.64 20.47 4.26
N LYS A 53 26.25 21.44 3.56
CA LYS A 53 25.84 21.81 2.20
C LYS A 53 25.90 20.62 1.24
N ALA A 54 26.94 19.78 1.33
CA ALA A 54 27.06 18.56 0.55
C ALA A 54 25.94 17.56 0.86
N ARG A 55 25.63 17.38 2.15
CA ARG A 55 24.54 16.54 2.64
C ARG A 55 23.18 16.98 2.08
N ASP A 56 22.85 18.25 2.20
CA ASP A 56 21.54 18.79 1.78
C ASP A 56 21.36 18.77 0.25
N THR A 57 22.46 19.01 -0.49
CA THR A 57 22.47 18.88 -1.95
C THR A 57 22.28 17.43 -2.38
N THR A 58 22.88 16.47 -1.66
CA THR A 58 22.74 15.05 -1.95
C THR A 58 21.31 14.58 -1.69
N TYR A 59 20.66 15.06 -0.61
CA TYR A 59 19.26 14.74 -0.32
C TYR A 59 18.27 15.34 -1.34
N SER A 60 18.50 16.56 -1.83
CA SER A 60 17.59 17.23 -2.78
C SER A 60 17.61 16.64 -4.20
N VAL A 61 18.75 16.13 -4.66
CA VAL A 61 18.90 15.49 -5.99
C VAL A 61 18.29 14.08 -6.03
N LEU A 62 18.09 13.43 -4.87
CA LEU A 62 17.81 11.99 -4.77
C LEU A 62 16.39 11.62 -4.32
N ARG A 63 15.46 12.59 -4.23
CA ARG A 63 14.03 12.33 -3.96
C ARG A 63 13.33 11.42 -5.01
N ASN A 64 14.02 11.08 -6.11
CA ASN A 64 13.50 10.30 -7.24
C ASN A 64 14.28 8.98 -7.52
N ALA A 65 15.29 8.60 -6.71
CA ALA A 65 16.09 7.40 -6.96
C ALA A 65 16.26 6.53 -5.69
N GLU A 66 15.86 5.25 -5.76
CA GLU A 66 16.06 4.24 -4.72
C GLU A 66 17.55 3.84 -4.60
N LEU A 67 18.37 4.69 -3.96
CA LEU A 67 19.76 4.34 -3.61
C LEU A 67 19.84 3.74 -2.20
N ARG A 68 20.76 2.80 -1.99
CA ARG A 68 21.00 2.19 -0.67
C ARG A 68 21.70 3.20 0.26
N GLU A 69 21.51 3.08 1.57
CA GLU A 69 22.10 4.01 2.57
C GLU A 69 23.64 4.12 2.47
N GLY A 70 24.33 3.03 2.14
CA GLY A 70 25.78 3.03 1.89
C GLY A 70 26.19 3.86 0.67
N GLU A 71 25.36 3.91 -0.37
CA GLU A 71 25.60 4.71 -1.58
C GLU A 71 25.32 6.20 -1.30
N LEU A 72 24.31 6.52 -0.50
CA LEU A 72 24.04 7.89 -0.05
C LEU A 72 25.21 8.48 0.74
N ARG A 73 25.84 7.67 1.60
CA ARG A 73 26.98 8.08 2.43
C ARG A 73 28.21 8.42 1.60
N LEU A 74 28.61 7.54 0.68
CA LEU A 74 29.76 7.77 -0.19
C LEU A 74 29.55 8.98 -1.13
N ASN A 75 28.34 9.13 -1.68
CA ASN A 75 27.99 10.29 -2.50
C ASN A 75 28.12 11.63 -1.77
N ARG A 76 27.82 11.68 -0.46
CA ARG A 76 28.04 12.90 0.36
C ARG A 76 29.51 13.23 0.47
N ILE A 77 30.36 12.23 0.70
CA ILE A 77 31.82 12.41 0.82
C ILE A 77 32.39 12.87 -0.52
N TYR A 78 31.99 12.23 -1.63
CA TYR A 78 32.37 12.66 -2.98
C TYR A 78 31.96 14.11 -3.26
N LYS A 79 30.74 14.49 -2.90
CA LYS A 79 30.26 15.86 -3.08
C LYS A 79 31.00 16.85 -2.19
N PHE A 80 31.29 16.49 -0.94
CA PHE A 80 32.06 17.29 -0.01
C PHE A 80 33.48 17.54 -0.53
N PHE A 81 34.19 16.48 -0.94
CA PHE A 81 35.53 16.57 -1.55
C PHE A 81 35.53 17.48 -2.79
N SER A 82 34.52 17.34 -3.65
CA SER A 82 34.35 18.25 -4.80
C SER A 82 34.15 19.71 -4.38
N LEU A 83 33.36 19.99 -3.33
CA LEU A 83 33.09 21.36 -2.87
C LEU A 83 34.30 22.03 -2.22
N ILE A 84 35.19 21.27 -1.59
CA ILE A 84 36.45 21.79 -1.03
C ILE A 84 37.61 21.78 -2.05
N GLY A 85 37.34 21.37 -3.29
CA GLY A 85 38.34 21.34 -4.38
C GLY A 85 39.27 20.14 -4.38
N LEU A 86 39.02 19.13 -3.54
CA LEU A 86 39.78 17.88 -3.48
C LEU A 86 39.23 16.89 -4.52
N ASN A 87 39.74 16.94 -5.75
CA ASN A 87 39.28 16.08 -6.85
C ASN A 87 40.23 14.92 -7.19
N ASP A 88 41.43 14.89 -6.58
CA ASP A 88 42.54 13.97 -6.84
C ASP A 88 42.92 13.12 -5.60
N TYR A 89 41.92 12.62 -4.88
CA TYR A 89 42.08 11.72 -3.73
C TYR A 89 42.23 10.25 -4.16
N THR A 90 42.91 9.46 -3.33
CA THR A 90 43.05 8.01 -3.48
C THR A 90 41.92 7.25 -2.80
N ASP A 91 41.70 5.98 -3.17
CA ASP A 91 40.72 5.12 -2.50
C ASP A 91 41.05 4.91 -1.02
N ASP A 92 42.34 4.88 -0.67
CA ASP A 92 42.81 4.76 0.73
C ASP A 92 42.48 6.02 1.54
N GLU A 93 42.67 7.20 0.96
CA GLU A 93 42.28 8.49 1.56
C GLU A 93 40.76 8.58 1.80
N LEU A 94 39.96 8.13 0.82
CA LEU A 94 38.50 8.08 0.96
C LEU A 94 38.07 7.14 2.10
N GLN A 95 38.66 5.95 2.17
CA GLN A 95 38.35 4.97 3.20
C GLN A 95 38.80 5.44 4.59
N ALA A 96 39.98 6.06 4.68
CA ALA A 96 40.50 6.61 5.93
C ALA A 96 39.63 7.76 6.46
N PHE A 97 39.17 8.64 5.56
CA PHE A 97 38.23 9.71 5.90
C PHE A 97 36.90 9.15 6.41
N ASP A 98 36.28 8.24 5.65
CA ASP A 98 34.98 7.65 6.01
C ASP A 98 35.04 6.87 7.34
N ALA A 99 36.12 6.11 7.57
CA ALA A 99 36.31 5.36 8.81
C ALA A 99 36.50 6.28 10.02
N THR A 100 37.37 7.30 9.89
CA THR A 100 37.67 8.25 10.97
C THR A 100 36.46 9.14 11.28
N TYR A 101 35.78 9.62 10.24
CA TYR A 101 34.54 10.38 10.38
C TYR A 101 33.49 9.59 11.17
N LYS A 102 33.26 8.31 10.82
CA LYS A 102 32.25 7.49 11.52
C LYS A 102 32.57 7.31 13.00
N GLU A 103 33.82 7.02 13.33
CA GLU A 103 34.23 6.78 14.71
C GLU A 103 34.16 8.06 15.54
N ALA A 104 34.66 9.18 15.01
CA ALA A 104 34.64 10.47 15.67
C ALA A 104 33.21 11.04 15.81
N TYR A 105 32.36 10.89 14.79
CA TYR A 105 30.93 11.23 14.89
C TYR A 105 30.30 10.41 16.02
N ARG A 106 30.45 9.08 15.97
CA ARG A 106 29.81 8.15 16.89
C ARG A 106 30.23 8.31 18.36
N SER A 107 31.47 8.70 18.61
CA SER A 107 32.05 8.90 19.95
C SER A 107 31.74 10.26 20.56
N SER A 108 31.33 11.25 19.75
CA SER A 108 30.99 12.60 20.18
C SER A 108 29.47 12.84 20.32
N ASN A 109 28.65 11.79 20.17
CA ASN A 109 27.21 11.84 20.35
C ASN A 109 26.83 12.40 21.72
N ARG A 110 26.01 13.45 21.75
CA ARG A 110 25.46 14.03 22.98
C ARG A 110 24.06 14.57 22.78
N ALA A 111 23.32 14.73 23.87
CA ALA A 111 22.06 15.46 23.87
C ALA A 111 22.31 16.97 23.73
N THR A 112 21.35 17.69 23.16
CA THR A 112 21.33 19.15 23.22
C THR A 112 21.16 19.64 24.66
N THR A 113 21.64 20.85 24.94
CA THR A 113 21.63 21.42 26.29
C THR A 113 20.22 21.48 26.88
N GLY A 114 20.06 20.99 28.11
CA GLY A 114 18.79 20.99 28.83
C GLY A 114 17.83 19.85 28.47
N THR A 115 18.15 19.00 27.48
CA THR A 115 17.25 17.93 27.00
C THR A 115 16.86 16.95 28.11
N ILE A 116 17.84 16.33 28.80
CA ILE A 116 17.55 15.31 29.81
C ILE A 116 16.71 15.88 30.97
N GLU A 117 17.03 17.10 31.41
CA GLU A 117 16.29 17.80 32.47
C GLU A 117 14.85 18.09 32.05
N THR A 118 14.67 18.60 30.82
CA THR A 118 13.35 18.95 30.27
C THR A 118 12.46 17.73 30.11
N LEU A 119 12.97 16.64 29.50
CA LEU A 119 12.22 15.41 29.33
C LEU A 119 11.85 14.77 30.68
N THR A 120 12.76 14.79 31.66
CA THR A 120 12.48 14.28 33.01
C THR A 120 11.35 15.06 33.67
N LYS A 121 11.40 16.40 33.65
CA LYS A 121 10.35 17.25 34.22
C LYS A 121 9.01 17.09 33.49
N LEU A 122 9.02 16.93 32.16
CA LEU A 122 7.80 16.62 31.41
C LEU A 122 7.14 15.31 31.86
N LYS A 123 7.94 14.26 32.11
CA LYS A 123 7.42 13.00 32.68
C LYS A 123 6.85 13.20 34.08
N GLU A 124 7.50 13.99 34.93
CA GLU A 124 7.00 14.34 36.27
C GLU A 124 5.66 15.12 36.20
N MET A 125 5.50 15.97 35.17
CA MET A 125 4.26 16.70 34.87
C MET A 125 3.16 15.84 34.23
N GLY A 126 3.44 14.55 33.99
CA GLY A 126 2.49 13.57 33.44
C GLY A 126 2.38 13.57 31.91
N TYR A 127 3.32 14.21 31.20
CA TYR A 127 3.36 14.12 29.74
C TYR A 127 3.83 12.74 29.28
N LYS A 128 3.21 12.27 28.21
CA LYS A 128 3.80 11.24 27.34
C LYS A 128 4.65 11.93 26.28
N ILE A 129 5.81 11.36 25.98
CA ILE A 129 6.82 11.94 25.10
C ILE A 129 7.01 11.07 23.87
N GLY A 130 6.77 11.61 22.67
CA GLY A 130 7.00 10.92 21.42
C GLY A 130 8.10 11.59 20.58
N ILE A 131 8.78 10.81 19.74
CA ILE A 131 9.74 11.33 18.76
C ILE A 131 9.17 11.11 17.35
N ILE A 132 9.15 12.16 16.52
CA ILE A 132 8.72 12.10 15.12
C ILE A 132 9.90 12.50 14.24
N THR A 133 10.37 11.60 13.36
CA THR A 133 11.66 11.78 12.65
C THR A 133 11.65 11.27 11.21
N ASN A 134 12.39 11.96 10.32
CA ASN A 134 12.52 11.64 8.90
C ASN A 134 13.65 10.65 8.58
N ALA A 135 13.86 9.68 9.45
CA ALA A 135 14.93 8.68 9.35
C ALA A 135 14.37 7.29 9.69
N SER A 136 15.21 6.26 9.68
CA SER A 136 14.82 4.91 10.10
C SER A 136 14.78 4.77 11.61
N SER A 137 13.82 4.01 12.13
CA SER A 137 13.71 3.67 13.55
C SER A 137 15.01 3.10 14.12
N VAL A 138 15.69 2.22 13.37
CA VAL A 138 16.93 1.56 13.80
C VAL A 138 18.06 2.56 14.08
N CYS A 139 18.30 3.52 13.17
CA CYS A 139 19.37 4.50 13.36
C CYS A 139 19.04 5.51 14.46
N GLN A 140 17.76 5.87 14.61
CA GLN A 140 17.32 6.84 15.61
C GLN A 140 17.31 6.22 17.01
N GLN A 141 17.00 4.93 17.14
CA GLN A 141 17.09 4.23 18.41
C GLN A 141 18.52 4.18 18.95
N ASP A 142 19.54 3.90 18.12
CA ASP A 142 20.95 3.92 18.57
C ASP A 142 21.36 5.33 19.06
N LYS A 143 20.85 6.41 18.45
CA LYS A 143 21.07 7.78 18.95
C LYS A 143 20.41 8.01 20.31
N ILE A 144 19.14 7.63 20.44
CA ILE A 144 18.35 7.73 21.68
C ILE A 144 19.05 6.99 22.85
N ASP A 145 19.54 5.78 22.59
CA ASP A 145 20.24 4.97 23.58
C ASP A 145 21.57 5.61 24.01
N ARG A 146 22.33 6.16 23.06
CA ARG A 146 23.62 6.82 23.32
C ARG A 146 23.52 8.08 24.17
N ILE A 147 22.49 8.88 23.91
CA ILE A 147 22.27 10.11 24.71
C ILE A 147 21.50 9.82 26.00
N GLY A 148 21.14 8.55 26.25
CA GLY A 148 20.61 8.08 27.53
C GLY A 148 19.15 8.40 27.79
N ILE A 149 18.35 8.75 26.78
CA ILE A 149 16.96 9.19 26.96
C ILE A 149 15.92 8.11 26.68
N ALA A 150 16.32 6.89 26.29
CA ALA A 150 15.41 5.81 25.90
C ALA A 150 14.26 5.54 26.89
N HIS A 151 14.56 5.61 28.19
CA HIS A 151 13.60 5.39 29.28
C HIS A 151 12.58 6.52 29.47
N LEU A 152 12.78 7.67 28.81
CA LEU A 152 11.89 8.83 28.86
C LEU A 152 10.95 8.90 27.65
N ILE A 153 11.20 8.11 26.60
CA ILE A 153 10.44 8.13 25.35
C ILE A 153 9.34 7.06 25.37
N ASP A 154 8.10 7.47 25.12
CA ASP A 154 6.93 6.60 25.08
C ASP A 154 6.59 6.11 23.67
N GLY A 155 7.17 6.70 22.62
CA GLY A 155 7.00 6.26 21.23
C GLY A 155 7.98 6.89 20.25
N LEU A 156 8.38 6.13 19.22
CA LEU A 156 9.27 6.55 18.15
C LEU A 156 8.57 6.35 16.80
N PHE A 157 8.35 7.44 16.07
CA PHE A 157 7.63 7.50 14.81
C PHE A 157 8.59 7.90 13.69
N ALA A 158 9.06 6.89 12.98
CA ALA A 158 10.12 7.01 11.99
C ALA A 158 9.56 6.88 10.56
N SER A 159 9.90 7.83 9.68
CA SER A 159 9.28 7.94 8.36
C SER A 159 9.59 6.78 7.41
N HIS A 160 10.72 6.10 7.57
CA HIS A 160 11.09 4.98 6.69
C HIS A 160 10.17 3.77 6.89
N GLU A 161 9.74 3.54 8.13
CA GLU A 161 8.84 2.46 8.50
C GLU A 161 7.36 2.85 8.30
N LEU A 162 7.02 4.11 8.60
CA LEU A 162 5.64 4.60 8.48
C LEU A 162 5.26 4.98 7.04
N GLY A 163 6.24 5.26 6.17
CA GLY A 163 6.03 5.63 4.77
C GLY A 163 5.61 7.09 4.54
N TRP A 164 5.43 7.87 5.61
CA TRP A 164 5.15 9.30 5.58
C TRP A 164 6.28 10.05 6.29
N ALA A 165 6.78 11.11 5.68
CA ALA A 165 7.84 11.96 6.22
C ALA A 165 7.31 13.36 6.49
N LYS A 166 7.73 13.99 7.58
CA LYS A 166 7.51 15.42 7.84
C LYS A 166 7.92 16.23 6.59
N PRO A 167 7.12 17.21 6.13
CA PRO A 167 5.96 17.81 6.78
C PRO A 167 4.60 17.13 6.50
N ASP A 168 4.54 15.91 5.95
CA ASP A 168 3.27 15.24 5.67
C ASP A 168 2.42 15.10 6.96
N PRO A 169 1.19 15.64 7.03
CA PRO A 169 0.33 15.58 8.22
C PRO A 169 0.09 14.15 8.75
N GLN A 170 0.19 13.13 7.88
CA GLN A 170 -0.09 11.74 8.26
C GLN A 170 0.86 11.19 9.33
N ILE A 171 2.14 11.59 9.33
CA ILE A 171 3.09 11.13 10.36
C ILE A 171 2.71 11.69 11.75
N TYR A 172 2.22 12.93 11.80
CA TYR A 172 1.75 13.59 13.02
C TYR A 172 0.44 12.96 13.52
N HIS A 173 -0.52 12.74 12.63
CA HIS A 173 -1.79 12.12 12.98
C HIS A 173 -1.63 10.66 13.45
N TYR A 174 -0.70 9.92 12.86
CA TYR A 174 -0.37 8.57 13.33
C TYR A 174 0.23 8.61 14.75
N ALA A 175 1.18 9.52 15.00
CA ALA A 175 1.76 9.69 16.33
C ALA A 175 0.70 10.08 17.39
N LEU A 176 -0.23 10.98 17.03
CA LEU A 176 -1.36 11.36 17.87
C LEU A 176 -2.27 10.17 18.21
N TYR A 177 -2.61 9.36 17.19
CA TYR A 177 -3.43 8.16 17.34
C TYR A 177 -2.82 7.16 18.33
N GLU A 178 -1.53 6.85 18.18
CA GLU A 178 -0.80 5.93 19.08
C GLU A 178 -0.76 6.44 20.53
N PHE A 179 -0.76 7.76 20.70
CA PHE A 179 -0.81 8.41 22.00
C PHE A 179 -2.23 8.60 22.55
N ASN A 180 -3.25 8.08 21.85
CA ASN A 180 -4.67 8.19 22.18
C ASN A 180 -5.18 9.65 22.24
N VAL A 181 -4.61 10.51 21.40
CA VAL A 181 -5.10 11.88 21.19
C VAL A 181 -6.03 11.89 19.98
N THR A 182 -7.30 12.19 20.19
CA THR A 182 -8.25 12.31 19.08
C THR A 182 -8.22 13.72 18.47
N PRO A 183 -8.58 13.92 17.20
CA PRO A 183 -8.72 15.24 16.59
C PRO A 183 -9.60 16.21 17.40
N GLU A 184 -10.71 15.75 17.99
CA GLU A 184 -11.57 16.60 18.84
C GLU A 184 -10.83 17.12 20.07
N MET A 185 -9.86 16.36 20.59
CA MET A 185 -9.03 16.81 21.69
C MET A 185 -8.09 17.94 21.24
N LEU A 186 -7.65 18.00 19.97
CA LEU A 186 -6.81 19.11 19.49
C LEU A 186 -7.56 20.44 19.42
N GLU A 187 -8.90 20.39 19.35
CA GLU A 187 -9.78 21.56 19.23
C GLU A 187 -10.35 22.04 20.59
N GLY A 188 -10.14 21.27 21.67
CA GLY A 188 -10.62 21.55 23.03
C GLY A 188 -9.53 22.02 24.01
N GLU A 189 -9.84 22.05 25.32
CA GLU A 189 -8.93 22.50 26.38
C GLU A 189 -7.69 21.60 26.51
N GLY A 190 -6.49 22.22 26.49
CA GLY A 190 -5.17 21.57 26.50
C GLY A 190 -4.44 21.63 25.16
N LYS A 191 -3.11 21.56 25.20
CA LYS A 191 -2.25 21.65 24.01
C LYS A 191 -1.41 20.41 23.83
N THR A 192 -1.29 19.97 22.57
CA THR A 192 -0.30 18.99 22.14
C THR A 192 0.75 19.73 21.32
N TYR A 193 2.01 19.57 21.70
CA TYR A 193 3.12 20.33 21.12
C TYR A 193 3.96 19.47 20.18
N MET A 194 4.56 20.12 19.17
CA MET A 194 5.67 19.59 18.38
C MET A 194 6.86 20.53 18.53
N VAL A 195 8.00 20.01 19.00
CA VAL A 195 9.23 20.79 19.14
C VAL A 195 10.24 20.31 18.10
N GLY A 196 10.80 21.22 17.31
CA GLY A 196 11.80 20.86 16.31
C GLY A 196 12.56 22.04 15.72
N ASP A 197 13.65 21.77 15.00
CA ASP A 197 14.56 22.77 14.44
C ASP A 197 14.34 23.08 12.95
N ASP A 198 13.45 22.35 12.26
CA ASP A 198 13.13 22.62 10.85
C ASP A 198 11.78 23.34 10.70
N LEU A 199 11.82 24.57 10.17
CA LEU A 199 10.63 25.41 9.95
C LEU A 199 9.58 24.77 9.04
N LYS A 200 10.00 23.98 8.05
CA LYS A 200 9.08 23.35 7.11
C LYS A 200 8.50 22.08 7.72
N CYS A 201 9.37 21.19 8.21
CA CYS A 201 9.01 19.89 8.71
C CYS A 201 8.28 20.04 10.03
N ASP A 202 8.92 20.59 11.06
CA ASP A 202 8.48 20.53 12.46
C ASP A 202 7.54 21.66 12.85
N VAL A 203 7.70 22.85 12.26
CA VAL A 203 6.82 23.98 12.55
C VAL A 203 5.61 23.95 11.63
N LYS A 204 5.80 24.14 10.32
CA LYS A 204 4.71 24.20 9.37
C LYS A 204 3.94 22.89 9.30
N GLY A 205 4.62 21.74 9.20
CA GLY A 205 3.97 20.43 9.12
C GLY A 205 3.14 20.09 10.37
N ALA A 206 3.63 20.45 11.56
CA ALA A 206 2.88 20.25 12.80
C ALA A 206 1.67 21.18 12.92
N TRP A 207 1.82 22.45 12.52
CA TRP A 207 0.72 23.40 12.46
C TRP A 207 -0.38 22.95 11.50
N GLU A 208 -0.01 22.48 10.30
CA GLU A 208 -0.95 21.90 9.32
C GLU A 208 -1.64 20.63 9.84
N ALA A 209 -1.00 19.91 10.77
CA ALA A 209 -1.56 18.74 11.45
C ALA A 209 -2.37 19.07 12.73
N GLY A 210 -2.51 20.35 13.09
CA GLY A 210 -3.28 20.81 14.27
C GLY A 210 -2.54 20.73 15.60
N LEU A 211 -1.21 20.56 15.59
CA LEU A 211 -0.37 20.64 16.79
C LEU A 211 0.10 22.08 17.04
N ASN A 212 0.59 22.34 18.25
CA ASN A 212 1.20 23.62 18.63
C ASN A 212 2.72 23.54 18.41
N PRO A 213 3.25 24.14 17.34
CA PRO A 213 4.68 24.07 17.07
C PRO A 213 5.49 24.97 18.02
N VAL A 214 6.66 24.50 18.43
CA VAL A 214 7.70 25.26 19.13
C VAL A 214 8.99 25.10 18.34
N MET A 215 9.57 26.22 17.91
CA MET A 215 10.83 26.20 17.17
C MET A 215 12.01 26.05 18.14
N TYR A 216 12.90 25.10 17.89
CA TYR A 216 14.20 25.01 18.53
C TYR A 216 15.27 25.61 17.61
N ALA A 217 15.86 26.74 18.01
CA ALA A 217 16.81 27.50 17.20
C ALA A 217 18.06 27.90 18.02
N PRO A 218 18.92 26.93 18.40
CA PRO A 218 20.17 27.21 19.10
C PRO A 218 21.09 28.10 18.25
N PRO A 219 22.04 28.86 18.84
CA PRO A 219 22.87 29.86 18.15
C PRO A 219 23.73 29.34 16.98
N CYS A 220 23.82 28.03 16.78
CA CYS A 220 24.44 27.39 15.62
C CYS A 220 23.50 27.27 14.39
N ALA A 221 22.19 27.47 14.55
CA ALA A 221 21.19 27.54 13.49
C ALA A 221 21.11 29.00 12.98
N GLY A 222 21.41 29.23 11.70
CA GLY A 222 21.47 30.57 11.12
C GLY A 222 20.20 31.41 11.34
N THR A 223 20.34 32.73 11.20
CA THR A 223 19.27 33.72 11.40
C THR A 223 17.97 33.36 10.67
N VAL A 224 16.90 33.15 11.44
CA VAL A 224 15.52 32.98 10.94
C VAL A 224 15.06 34.30 10.32
N SER A 225 14.89 34.35 8.99
CA SER A 225 14.25 35.48 8.31
C SER A 225 13.29 35.00 7.22
N GLY A 226 12.02 35.40 7.31
CA GLY A 226 10.98 35.18 6.29
C GLY A 226 9.58 34.78 6.81
N GLU A 227 8.63 35.74 6.71
CA GLU A 227 7.15 35.63 6.79
C GLU A 227 6.49 35.10 8.10
N PRO A 228 5.15 35.24 8.27
CA PRO A 228 4.44 36.10 9.23
C PRO A 228 4.26 35.51 10.64
N TRP A 229 5.24 34.75 11.15
CA TRP A 229 5.13 34.01 12.41
C TRP A 229 5.58 34.81 13.65
N THR A 230 5.18 36.08 13.75
CA THR A 230 5.64 37.01 14.83
C THR A 230 5.21 36.61 16.24
N SER A 231 4.50 35.48 16.43
CA SER A 231 4.04 34.95 17.72
C SER A 231 4.41 33.48 17.98
N LEU A 232 5.31 32.86 17.20
CA LEU A 232 5.74 31.47 17.42
C LEU A 232 6.66 31.39 18.65
N PRO A 233 6.42 30.45 19.59
CA PRO A 233 7.37 30.20 20.68
C PRO A 233 8.70 29.65 20.13
N VAL A 234 9.82 30.26 20.51
CA VAL A 234 11.16 29.87 20.07
C VAL A 234 12.06 29.62 21.27
N ILE A 235 12.77 28.51 21.25
CA ILE A 235 13.82 28.14 22.21
C ILE A 235 15.16 28.46 21.56
N TYR A 236 15.91 29.40 22.14
CA TYR A 236 17.14 29.91 21.50
C TYR A 236 18.43 29.28 22.00
N GLU A 237 18.46 28.65 23.16
CA GLU A 237 19.73 28.20 23.75
C GLU A 237 19.60 26.89 24.50
N ASP A 238 18.61 26.81 25.40
CA ASP A 238 18.47 25.72 26.35
C ASP A 238 17.05 25.15 26.31
N MET A 239 16.94 23.81 26.16
CA MET A 239 15.66 23.12 26.05
C MET A 239 14.74 23.34 27.28
N THR A 240 15.30 23.71 28.44
CA THR A 240 14.54 24.02 29.66
C THR A 240 13.59 25.21 29.51
N GLN A 241 13.82 26.09 28.53
CA GLN A 241 12.91 27.18 28.18
C GLN A 241 11.51 26.67 27.77
N LEU A 242 11.43 25.45 27.24
CA LEU A 242 10.17 24.79 26.90
C LEU A 242 9.22 24.69 28.09
N LEU A 243 9.76 24.47 29.29
CA LEU A 243 8.96 24.30 30.50
C LEU A 243 8.20 25.59 30.82
N GLY A 244 8.84 26.76 30.65
CA GLY A 244 8.20 28.07 30.82
C GLY A 244 7.07 28.30 29.81
N ILE A 245 7.31 27.95 28.54
CA ILE A 245 6.31 28.05 27.46
C ILE A 245 5.06 27.24 27.82
N ILE A 246 5.23 26.00 28.30
CA ILE A 246 4.11 25.13 28.66
C ILE A 246 3.39 25.63 29.92
N THR A 247 4.12 26.03 30.97
CA THR A 247 3.51 26.46 32.24
C THR A 247 2.75 27.78 32.13
N ASP A 248 3.27 28.74 31.37
CA ASP A 248 2.62 30.05 31.19
C ASP A 248 1.31 29.91 30.41
N GLU A 249 1.28 29.02 29.39
CA GLU A 249 0.05 28.72 28.65
C GLU A 249 -0.99 27.97 29.50
N GLU A 250 -0.59 26.99 30.31
CA GLU A 250 -1.50 26.31 31.24
C GLU A 250 -2.06 27.26 32.33
N ALA A 251 -1.36 28.34 32.66
CA ALA A 251 -1.85 29.37 33.58
C ALA A 251 -2.89 30.29 32.91
N LEU A 252 -2.66 30.66 31.63
CA LEU A 252 -3.60 31.44 30.82
C LEU A 252 -4.93 30.71 30.56
N GLU A 253 -4.88 29.41 30.26
CA GLU A 253 -6.08 28.59 30.05
C GLU A 253 -6.93 28.49 31.33
N ARG A 254 -6.29 28.30 32.50
CA ARG A 254 -6.99 28.28 33.80
C ARG A 254 -7.71 29.60 34.09
N ALA A 255 -7.09 30.74 33.76
CA ALA A 255 -7.72 32.05 33.95
C ALA A 255 -8.92 32.30 33.01
N GLN A 256 -8.96 31.65 31.84
CA GLN A 256 -10.05 31.81 30.86
C GLN A 256 -11.25 30.88 31.12
N ASN A 257 -11.04 29.75 31.80
CA ASN A 257 -12.10 28.79 32.09
C ASN A 257 -12.92 29.11 33.35
N GLU A 258 -12.39 29.91 34.28
CA GLU A 258 -13.14 30.39 35.44
C GLU A 258 -14.34 31.31 35.06
N ASP A 259 -14.40 31.81 33.83
CA ASP A 259 -15.48 32.68 33.31
C ASP A 259 -16.64 31.92 32.61
N LYS A 260 -16.56 30.59 32.44
CA LYS A 260 -17.53 29.81 31.62
C LYS A 260 -18.47 28.87 32.39
N ASP A 261 -18.38 28.78 33.72
CA ASP A 261 -19.28 27.94 34.53
C ASP A 261 -20.66 28.58 34.73
N GLY A 262 -21.48 28.57 33.68
CA GLY A 262 -22.88 28.94 33.73
C GLY A 262 -23.67 28.30 32.59
N VAL A 263 -24.57 27.38 32.95
CA VAL A 263 -25.60 26.69 32.14
C VAL A 263 -25.24 25.26 31.66
N LYS A 264 -25.92 24.28 32.26
CA LYS A 264 -26.07 22.89 31.82
C LYS A 264 -27.51 22.66 31.37
N ASP A 265 -27.73 21.79 30.41
CA ASP A 265 -28.91 20.91 30.21
C ASP A 265 -28.43 19.71 29.34
N GLU A 266 -28.54 18.44 29.74
CA GLU A 266 -29.72 17.54 29.80
C GLU A 266 -30.32 17.18 28.43
N ASP A 267 -29.77 16.15 27.77
CA ASP A 267 -30.52 14.96 27.34
C ASP A 267 -29.64 13.92 26.64
N GLY A 268 -29.75 12.67 27.09
CA GLY A 268 -28.93 11.55 26.64
C GLY A 268 -29.60 10.72 25.54
N HIS A 269 -28.93 10.60 24.39
CA HIS A 269 -29.13 9.49 23.47
C HIS A 269 -27.78 9.02 22.88
N LYS A 270 -27.39 7.78 23.21
CA LYS A 270 -26.23 7.09 22.63
C LYS A 270 -26.71 6.11 21.55
N GLY A 271 -26.40 6.39 20.29
CA GLY A 271 -26.42 5.44 19.19
C GLY A 271 -25.00 5.00 18.87
N TRP A 272 -24.75 3.69 18.85
CA TRP A 272 -23.44 3.09 18.63
C TRP A 272 -23.11 3.04 17.13
N GLY A 273 -21.93 3.55 16.75
CA GLY A 273 -21.36 3.40 15.42
C GLY A 273 -19.89 3.78 15.47
N TRP A 274 -18.99 2.82 15.24
CA TRP A 274 -17.57 3.06 15.10
C TRP A 274 -17.33 3.84 13.81
N GLY A 275 -17.13 5.15 13.93
CA GLY A 275 -16.63 6.03 12.88
C GLY A 275 -15.54 6.88 13.48
N PHE A 276 -14.36 6.89 12.87
CA PHE A 276 -13.27 7.78 13.24
C PHE A 276 -13.76 9.26 13.25
N PRO A 277 -13.17 10.11 14.12
CA PRO A 277 -13.44 11.54 14.22
C PRO A 277 -13.59 12.20 12.86
N CYS A 278 -14.74 12.85 12.63
CA CYS A 278 -14.87 13.81 11.55
C CYS A 278 -13.75 14.84 11.74
N ARG A 279 -12.75 14.85 10.85
CA ARG A 279 -11.96 16.07 10.58
C ARG A 279 -12.96 17.23 10.49
N LEU A 280 -12.61 18.43 10.98
CA LEU A 280 -13.36 19.67 10.74
C LEU A 280 -13.48 19.92 9.23
N ILE A 281 -14.36 19.18 8.58
CA ILE A 281 -14.62 19.27 7.16
C ILE A 281 -15.54 20.48 7.04
N LYS A 282 -14.98 21.55 6.47
CA LYS A 282 -15.73 22.72 6.09
C LYS A 282 -16.80 22.29 5.08
N MET A 283 -18.07 22.43 5.45
CA MET A 283 -19.20 22.17 4.54
C MET A 283 -20.00 23.45 4.33
N ARG A 284 -20.22 23.79 3.07
CA ARG A 284 -21.05 24.92 2.67
C ARG A 284 -22.45 24.44 2.31
N LEU A 285 -23.47 25.07 2.86
CA LEU A 285 -24.88 24.74 2.62
C LEU A 285 -25.65 25.96 2.15
N ILE A 286 -26.64 25.75 1.29
CA ILE A 286 -27.58 26.76 0.82
C ILE A 286 -28.68 26.96 1.86
N GLU A 287 -29.00 28.21 2.16
CA GLU A 287 -30.15 28.57 2.99
C GLU A 287 -31.45 28.53 2.16
N ALA A 288 -32.20 27.43 2.29
CA ALA A 288 -33.34 27.14 1.41
C ALA A 288 -34.41 28.24 1.44
N LYS A 289 -34.71 28.77 2.63
CA LYS A 289 -35.70 29.84 2.82
C LYS A 289 -35.29 31.13 2.09
N VAL A 290 -34.01 31.51 2.19
CA VAL A 290 -33.49 32.71 1.54
C VAL A 290 -33.63 32.60 0.03
N LEU A 291 -33.29 31.44 -0.56
CA LEU A 291 -33.43 31.22 -1.99
C LEU A 291 -34.89 31.31 -2.44
N VAL A 292 -35.82 30.66 -1.75
CA VAL A 292 -37.24 30.64 -2.15
C VAL A 292 -37.87 32.03 -2.04
N GLU A 293 -37.59 32.79 -0.98
CA GLU A 293 -38.18 34.11 -0.76
C GLU A 293 -37.56 35.22 -1.61
N THR A 294 -36.23 35.18 -1.80
CA THR A 294 -35.49 36.28 -2.45
C THR A 294 -35.02 35.96 -3.88
N GLN A 295 -35.14 34.70 -4.30
CA GLN A 295 -34.59 34.21 -5.56
C GLN A 295 -33.07 34.46 -5.69
N CYS A 296 -32.36 34.42 -4.57
CA CYS A 296 -30.90 34.58 -4.48
C CYS A 296 -30.30 33.46 -3.62
N ILE A 297 -29.21 32.86 -4.08
CA ILE A 297 -28.51 31.80 -3.34
C ILE A 297 -27.68 32.47 -2.23
N SER A 298 -27.92 32.07 -0.98
CA SER A 298 -27.12 32.42 0.19
C SER A 298 -26.49 31.16 0.77
N PHE A 299 -25.23 31.27 1.17
CA PHE A 299 -24.46 30.16 1.71
C PHE A 299 -24.16 30.37 3.19
N LYS A 300 -24.20 29.27 3.95
CA LYS A 300 -23.71 29.20 5.33
C LYS A 300 -22.67 28.08 5.43
N GLU A 301 -21.55 28.40 6.08
CA GLU A 301 -20.44 27.47 6.26
C GLU A 301 -20.49 26.85 7.66
N PHE A 302 -20.21 25.56 7.73
CA PHE A 302 -20.22 24.75 8.95
C PHE A 302 -18.91 23.99 9.08
N TYR A 303 -18.45 23.80 10.32
CA TYR A 303 -17.23 23.10 10.65
C TYR A 303 -17.56 22.07 11.72
N GLY A 304 -17.38 20.78 11.42
CA GLY A 304 -17.70 19.69 12.34
C GLY A 304 -19.19 19.39 12.42
N ASP A 305 -19.90 20.05 13.33
CA ASP A 305 -21.33 19.82 13.59
C ASP A 305 -22.21 20.37 12.45
N LEU A 306 -22.74 19.44 11.64
CA LEU A 306 -23.63 19.76 10.53
C LEU A 306 -25.09 19.81 11.00
N PRO A 307 -25.88 20.81 10.59
CA PRO A 307 -27.32 20.81 10.82
C PRO A 307 -28.00 19.71 10.01
N GLU A 308 -29.29 19.48 10.21
CA GLU A 308 -30.06 18.69 9.24
C GLU A 308 -30.06 19.41 7.87
N TYR A 309 -29.69 18.69 6.82
CA TYR A 309 -29.72 19.18 5.44
C TYR A 309 -30.29 18.14 4.48
N ALA A 310 -30.82 18.63 3.36
CA ALA A 310 -31.17 17.83 2.21
C ALA A 310 -30.07 17.93 1.15
N ILE A 311 -29.96 16.93 0.28
CA ILE A 311 -28.93 16.85 -0.74
C ILE A 311 -29.54 16.57 -2.12
N LEU A 312 -29.09 17.28 -3.14
CA LEU A 312 -29.50 17.02 -4.53
C LEU A 312 -28.55 16.01 -5.17
N SER A 313 -29.11 15.00 -5.82
CA SER A 313 -28.41 14.10 -6.74
C SER A 313 -29.00 14.26 -8.14
N HIS A 314 -28.17 14.60 -9.12
CA HIS A 314 -28.59 14.83 -10.51
C HIS A 314 -27.45 14.56 -11.50
N THR A 315 -27.79 14.49 -12.79
CA THR A 315 -26.77 14.47 -13.83
C THR A 315 -26.54 15.86 -14.40
N TRP A 316 -25.28 16.26 -14.53
CA TRP A 316 -24.92 17.56 -15.10
C TRP A 316 -25.28 17.63 -16.58
N GLU A 317 -25.79 18.79 -16.98
CA GLU A 317 -26.09 19.15 -18.37
C GLU A 317 -25.05 20.15 -18.88
N ALA A 318 -24.64 20.02 -20.16
CA ALA A 318 -23.38 20.59 -20.67
C ALA A 318 -23.22 22.11 -20.53
N ASP A 319 -24.30 22.88 -20.38
CA ASP A 319 -24.26 24.35 -20.21
C ASP A 319 -25.33 24.87 -19.22
N GLY A 320 -25.89 23.98 -18.40
CA GLY A 320 -27.05 24.28 -17.56
C GLY A 320 -26.73 24.46 -16.08
N GLU A 321 -25.58 23.99 -15.59
CA GLU A 321 -25.29 24.02 -14.15
C GLU A 321 -24.83 25.40 -13.67
N VAL A 322 -25.07 25.67 -12.38
CA VAL A 322 -24.63 26.90 -11.70
C VAL A 322 -23.45 26.53 -10.81
N THR A 323 -22.30 27.16 -11.05
CA THR A 323 -21.11 27.00 -10.19
C THR A 323 -21.15 27.91 -8.97
N PHE A 324 -20.24 27.70 -8.01
CA PHE A 324 -20.10 28.57 -6.84
C PHE A 324 -19.91 30.04 -7.24
N GLN A 325 -19.04 30.31 -8.22
CA GLN A 325 -18.73 31.64 -8.73
C GLN A 325 -19.95 32.30 -9.41
N GLU A 326 -20.83 31.49 -9.99
CA GLU A 326 -21.98 31.97 -10.77
C GLU A 326 -23.23 32.25 -9.92
N CYS A 327 -23.25 31.82 -8.66
CA CYS A 327 -24.42 31.90 -7.78
C CYS A 327 -24.91 33.33 -7.52
N HIS A 328 -24.02 34.31 -7.62
CA HIS A 328 -24.32 35.73 -7.41
C HIS A 328 -24.47 36.51 -8.74
N ILE A 329 -24.35 35.85 -9.89
CA ILE A 329 -24.51 36.47 -11.20
C ILE A 329 -25.98 36.39 -11.62
N GLU A 330 -26.59 37.52 -11.92
CA GLU A 330 -28.02 37.60 -12.24
C GLU A 330 -28.40 36.80 -13.50
N ALA A 331 -27.53 36.78 -14.51
CA ALA A 331 -27.73 36.00 -15.73
C ALA A 331 -27.84 34.47 -15.45
N SER A 332 -27.21 33.97 -14.40
CA SER A 332 -27.22 32.56 -14.03
C SER A 332 -28.60 32.05 -13.60
N LYS A 333 -29.51 32.95 -13.17
CA LYS A 333 -30.88 32.58 -12.79
C LYS A 333 -31.69 31.97 -13.94
N SER A 334 -31.29 32.22 -15.18
CA SER A 334 -31.90 31.64 -16.38
C SER A 334 -31.46 30.20 -16.67
N LYS A 335 -30.40 29.71 -16.01
CA LYS A 335 -29.86 28.36 -16.23
C LYS A 335 -30.76 27.28 -15.62
N THR A 336 -30.83 26.12 -16.25
CA THR A 336 -31.64 24.97 -15.78
C THR A 336 -31.19 24.48 -14.40
N GLY A 337 -29.89 24.54 -14.10
CA GLY A 337 -29.31 24.19 -12.80
C GLY A 337 -29.81 25.10 -11.68
N TYR A 338 -30.07 26.38 -11.95
CA TYR A 338 -30.66 27.27 -10.95
C TYR A 338 -32.07 26.80 -10.58
N GLN A 339 -32.87 26.40 -11.58
CA GLN A 339 -34.20 25.84 -11.36
C GLN A 339 -34.14 24.53 -10.56
N LYS A 340 -33.15 23.67 -10.81
CA LYS A 340 -32.93 22.43 -10.02
C LYS A 340 -32.67 22.76 -8.55
N ILE A 341 -31.80 23.73 -8.28
CA ILE A 341 -31.48 24.18 -6.92
C ILE A 341 -32.72 24.75 -6.23
N THR A 342 -33.48 25.63 -6.92
CA THR A 342 -34.71 26.22 -6.38
C THR A 342 -35.73 25.14 -6.03
N LYS A 343 -35.99 24.18 -6.94
CA LYS A 343 -36.92 23.07 -6.67
C LYS A 343 -36.48 22.17 -5.53
N THR A 344 -35.19 21.93 -5.40
CA THR A 344 -34.62 21.19 -4.27
C THR A 344 -34.86 21.92 -2.94
N CYS A 345 -34.72 23.26 -2.93
CA CYS A 345 -35.00 24.07 -1.74
C CYS A 345 -36.50 24.10 -1.39
N GLU A 346 -37.39 24.19 -2.38
CA GLU A 346 -38.84 24.07 -2.16
C GLU A 346 -39.21 22.73 -1.51
N LEU A 347 -38.65 21.62 -2.01
CA LEU A 347 -38.85 20.29 -1.43
C LEU A 347 -38.28 20.19 -0.01
N ALA A 348 -37.06 20.69 0.21
CA ALA A 348 -36.43 20.71 1.54
C ALA A 348 -37.30 21.44 2.57
N LEU A 349 -37.83 22.61 2.22
CA LEU A 349 -38.71 23.37 3.12
C LEU A 349 -40.04 22.66 3.39
N ALA A 350 -40.62 22.00 2.37
CA ALA A 350 -41.82 21.19 2.55
C ALA A 350 -41.59 20.03 3.55
N ASP A 351 -40.39 19.45 3.52
CA ASP A 351 -39.93 18.41 4.46
C ASP A 351 -39.29 18.97 5.75
N LYS A 352 -39.45 20.28 6.00
CA LYS A 352 -39.01 21.00 7.21
C LYS A 352 -37.49 21.02 7.42
N VAL A 353 -36.73 20.99 6.33
CA VAL A 353 -35.27 21.10 6.33
C VAL A 353 -34.83 22.47 5.79
N GLN A 354 -33.98 23.16 6.54
CA GLN A 354 -33.61 24.55 6.24
C GLN A 354 -32.41 24.68 5.30
N TYR A 355 -31.59 23.64 5.21
CA TYR A 355 -30.32 23.65 4.50
C TYR A 355 -30.29 22.65 3.36
N VAL A 356 -29.69 23.03 2.23
CA VAL A 356 -29.54 22.18 1.05
C VAL A 356 -28.08 22.15 0.61
N TRP A 357 -27.59 20.98 0.23
CA TRP A 357 -26.30 20.81 -0.43
C TRP A 357 -26.45 20.41 -1.89
N VAL A 358 -25.67 21.04 -2.76
CA VAL A 358 -25.59 20.75 -4.20
C VAL A 358 -24.13 20.83 -4.65
N ASP A 359 -23.60 19.75 -5.22
CA ASP A 359 -22.20 19.58 -5.60
C ASP A 359 -21.70 20.64 -6.61
N THR A 360 -22.59 21.18 -7.43
CA THR A 360 -22.22 22.16 -8.45
C THR A 360 -21.80 23.50 -7.88
N CYS A 361 -22.41 23.94 -6.78
CA CYS A 361 -22.23 25.28 -6.24
C CYS A 361 -21.85 25.34 -4.76
N CYS A 362 -22.02 24.25 -4.00
CA CYS A 362 -21.56 24.20 -2.60
C CYS A 362 -20.06 23.95 -2.49
N ILE A 363 -19.44 23.38 -3.53
CA ILE A 363 -17.99 23.16 -3.61
C ILE A 363 -17.38 24.26 -4.49
N ASP A 364 -16.37 24.96 -3.98
CA ASP A 364 -15.50 25.79 -4.80
C ASP A 364 -14.49 24.92 -5.55
N LYS A 365 -14.86 24.55 -6.78
CA LYS A 365 -14.02 23.74 -7.68
C LYS A 365 -12.77 24.46 -8.18
N SER A 366 -12.62 25.76 -7.91
CA SER A 366 -11.39 26.51 -8.22
C SER A 366 -10.30 26.31 -7.16
N SER A 367 -10.68 25.87 -5.96
CA SER A 367 -9.77 25.50 -4.88
C SER A 367 -9.47 24.00 -4.92
N SER A 368 -8.23 23.63 -5.26
CA SER A 368 -7.82 22.22 -5.31
C SER A 368 -7.84 21.54 -3.95
N ALA A 369 -7.58 22.29 -2.87
CA ALA A 369 -7.68 21.82 -1.50
C ALA A 369 -9.14 21.49 -1.14
N GLU A 370 -10.06 22.44 -1.36
CA GLU A 370 -11.49 22.24 -1.08
C GLU A 370 -12.06 21.10 -1.93
N LEU A 371 -11.69 21.02 -3.21
CA LEU A 371 -12.13 19.94 -4.09
C LEU A 371 -11.66 18.55 -3.61
N THR A 372 -10.41 18.45 -3.15
CA THR A 372 -9.84 17.20 -2.62
C THR A 372 -10.53 16.77 -1.33
N GLU A 373 -10.76 17.70 -0.40
CA GLU A 373 -11.48 17.45 0.85
C GLU A 373 -12.94 17.06 0.58
N ALA A 374 -13.61 17.78 -0.32
CA ALA A 374 -14.98 17.52 -0.70
C ALA A 374 -15.16 16.13 -1.32
N ILE A 375 -14.30 15.73 -2.25
CA ILE A 375 -14.40 14.41 -2.88
C ILE A 375 -14.19 13.28 -1.86
N ASN A 376 -13.20 13.40 -0.97
CA ASN A 376 -12.99 12.41 0.09
C ASN A 376 -14.15 12.39 1.12
N SER A 377 -14.93 13.46 1.21
CA SER A 377 -16.05 13.59 2.17
C SER A 377 -17.42 13.33 1.56
N MET A 378 -17.54 13.30 0.24
CA MET A 378 -18.81 13.29 -0.48
C MET A 378 -19.69 12.09 -0.07
N PHE A 379 -19.11 10.89 0.05
CA PHE A 379 -19.85 9.72 0.50
C PHE A 379 -20.48 9.95 1.89
N LEU A 380 -19.71 10.48 2.83
CA LEU A 380 -20.18 10.80 4.19
C LEU A 380 -21.27 11.88 4.16
N TRP A 381 -21.14 12.89 3.31
CA TRP A 381 -22.15 13.93 3.15
C TRP A 381 -23.46 13.39 2.57
N TYR A 382 -23.41 12.44 1.63
CA TYR A 382 -24.61 11.73 1.17
C TYR A 382 -25.19 10.82 2.26
N GLN A 383 -24.33 10.15 3.04
CA GLN A 383 -24.76 9.27 4.14
C GLN A 383 -25.47 10.03 5.27
N LYS A 384 -24.95 11.21 5.65
CA LYS A 384 -25.51 12.05 6.72
C LYS A 384 -26.70 12.92 6.30
N ALA A 385 -26.97 13.03 4.99
CA ALA A 385 -28.11 13.82 4.50
C ALA A 385 -29.43 13.24 5.03
N LYS A 386 -30.32 14.11 5.52
CA LYS A 386 -31.65 13.71 6.01
C LYS A 386 -32.54 13.24 4.87
N PHE A 387 -32.48 13.94 3.74
CA PHE A 387 -33.17 13.59 2.50
C PHE A 387 -32.24 13.75 1.31
N CYS A 388 -32.21 12.76 0.43
CA CYS A 388 -31.60 12.89 -0.89
C CYS A 388 -32.71 12.94 -1.95
N TYR A 389 -32.75 14.05 -2.70
CA TYR A 389 -33.67 14.20 -3.82
C TYR A 389 -32.93 13.85 -5.10
N VAL A 390 -33.39 12.80 -5.80
CA VAL A 390 -32.83 12.39 -7.09
C VAL A 390 -33.68 12.98 -8.21
N TYR A 391 -33.07 13.83 -9.03
CA TYR A 391 -33.72 14.42 -10.20
C TYR A 391 -33.28 13.70 -11.48
N LEU A 392 -34.24 13.02 -12.13
CA LEU A 392 -34.03 12.29 -13.38
C LEU A 392 -34.40 13.18 -14.57
N SER A 393 -33.45 13.99 -15.04
CA SER A 393 -33.71 15.03 -16.04
C SER A 393 -34.13 14.52 -17.42
N ASP A 394 -33.86 13.26 -17.73
CA ASP A 394 -34.22 12.60 -18.98
C ASP A 394 -35.47 11.72 -18.89
N ASN A 395 -36.05 11.56 -17.69
CA ASN A 395 -37.25 10.75 -17.51
C ASN A 395 -38.52 11.58 -17.70
N ALA A 396 -39.11 11.53 -18.89
CA ALA A 396 -40.41 12.14 -19.19
C ALA A 396 -41.62 11.25 -18.79
N GLY A 397 -41.40 10.19 -18.00
CA GLY A 397 -42.45 9.24 -17.59
C GLY A 397 -42.80 8.17 -18.63
N GLN A 398 -42.03 8.08 -19.71
CA GLN A 398 -42.35 7.24 -20.89
C GLN A 398 -41.55 5.93 -20.96
N PHE A 399 -40.53 5.75 -20.12
CA PHE A 399 -39.65 4.58 -20.19
C PHE A 399 -39.17 4.11 -18.80
N PRO A 400 -38.68 2.86 -18.67
CA PRO A 400 -38.25 2.30 -17.38
C PRO A 400 -37.06 3.06 -16.78
N LEU A 401 -37.01 3.15 -15.44
CA LEU A 401 -35.92 3.79 -14.69
C LEU A 401 -34.52 3.35 -15.15
N ALA A 402 -34.37 2.07 -15.51
CA ALA A 402 -33.13 1.48 -16.02
C ALA A 402 -32.49 2.24 -17.20
N LYS A 403 -33.27 2.98 -17.99
CA LYS A 403 -32.77 3.74 -19.14
C LYS A 403 -32.39 5.18 -18.80
N CYS A 404 -32.64 5.65 -17.58
CA CYS A 404 -32.27 7.00 -17.19
C CYS A 404 -30.74 7.08 -17.07
N ARG A 405 -30.16 8.14 -17.64
CA ARG A 405 -28.73 8.43 -17.61
C ARG A 405 -28.17 8.44 -16.19
N TRP A 406 -28.97 8.79 -15.20
CA TRP A 406 -28.56 8.76 -13.80
C TRP A 406 -27.99 7.39 -13.36
N PHE A 407 -28.54 6.26 -13.84
CA PHE A 407 -28.04 4.93 -13.47
C PHE A 407 -26.73 4.54 -14.18
N THR A 408 -26.32 5.26 -15.22
CA THR A 408 -25.08 5.00 -15.96
C THR A 408 -23.93 5.90 -15.55
N ARG A 409 -24.13 6.90 -14.67
CA ARG A 409 -23.05 7.81 -14.23
C ARG A 409 -22.26 7.23 -13.06
N GLY A 410 -20.94 7.43 -13.04
CA GLY A 410 -20.08 6.92 -11.96
C GLY A 410 -20.45 7.48 -10.57
N TRP A 411 -20.48 8.81 -10.43
CA TRP A 411 -20.73 9.50 -9.15
C TRP A 411 -22.07 9.15 -8.50
N THR A 412 -23.12 8.98 -9.29
CA THR A 412 -24.47 8.65 -8.78
C THR A 412 -24.53 7.28 -8.09
N LEU A 413 -23.49 6.45 -8.20
CA LEU A 413 -23.41 5.18 -7.48
C LEU A 413 -23.34 5.40 -5.97
N GLN A 414 -22.43 6.26 -5.50
CA GLN A 414 -22.37 6.58 -4.08
C GLN A 414 -23.59 7.38 -3.62
N GLU A 415 -24.17 8.20 -4.49
CA GLU A 415 -25.39 8.97 -4.23
C GLU A 415 -26.62 8.05 -4.10
N LEU A 416 -26.59 6.86 -4.70
CA LEU A 416 -27.59 5.81 -4.50
C LEU A 416 -27.36 5.04 -3.20
N ILE A 417 -26.11 4.63 -2.94
CA ILE A 417 -25.79 3.70 -1.87
C ILE A 417 -25.82 4.41 -0.52
N ALA A 418 -25.12 5.54 -0.39
CA ALA A 418 -24.83 6.17 0.89
C ALA A 418 -26.07 6.69 1.63
N PRO A 419 -27.03 7.41 0.99
CA PRO A 419 -28.17 7.96 1.72
C PRO A 419 -29.13 6.88 2.24
N GLY A 420 -29.60 7.07 3.47
CA GLY A 420 -30.66 6.25 4.06
C GLY A 420 -32.06 6.54 3.49
N SER A 421 -32.28 7.77 3.04
CA SER A 421 -33.57 8.24 2.51
C SER A 421 -33.39 8.91 1.14
N ILE A 422 -34.01 8.33 0.10
CA ILE A 422 -33.99 8.89 -1.26
C ILE A 422 -35.42 8.97 -1.79
N SER A 423 -35.76 10.10 -2.42
CA SER A 423 -36.98 10.32 -3.20
C SER A 423 -36.63 10.62 -4.66
N PHE A 424 -37.19 9.85 -5.59
CA PHE A 424 -36.95 10.00 -7.02
C PHE A 424 -38.02 10.88 -7.67
N TYR A 425 -37.58 11.82 -8.48
CA TYR A 425 -38.43 12.74 -9.23
C TYR A 425 -38.12 12.69 -10.72
N ASN A 426 -39.14 12.82 -11.56
CA ASN A 426 -39.01 12.85 -13.01
C ASN A 426 -38.59 14.25 -13.51
N GLN A 427 -38.47 14.43 -14.83
CA GLN A 427 -38.10 15.72 -15.45
C GLN A 427 -39.06 16.87 -15.08
N SER A 428 -40.32 16.56 -14.75
CA SER A 428 -41.34 17.52 -14.33
C SER A 428 -41.42 17.72 -12.81
N TRP A 429 -40.47 17.18 -12.05
CA TRP A 429 -40.45 17.16 -10.57
C TRP A 429 -41.65 16.43 -9.95
N GLU A 430 -42.24 15.47 -10.67
CA GLU A 430 -43.28 14.60 -10.12
C GLU A 430 -42.63 13.43 -9.38
N PHE A 431 -43.17 13.11 -8.20
CA PHE A 431 -42.66 12.02 -7.37
C PHE A 431 -42.91 10.66 -8.01
N ILE A 432 -41.83 9.90 -8.21
CA ILE A 432 -41.87 8.55 -8.79
C ILE A 432 -41.98 7.50 -7.67
N GLY A 433 -41.20 7.68 -6.61
CA GLY A 433 -41.11 6.71 -5.52
C GLY A 433 -39.92 6.96 -4.61
N SER A 434 -39.95 6.34 -3.44
CA SER A 434 -38.83 6.31 -2.49
C SER A 434 -37.87 5.16 -2.80
N LYS A 435 -36.62 5.24 -2.29
CA LYS A 435 -35.65 4.12 -2.30
C LYS A 435 -36.29 2.83 -1.82
N ARG A 436 -37.00 2.90 -0.69
CA ARG A 436 -37.64 1.77 -0.01
C ARG A 436 -38.72 1.12 -0.88
N SER A 437 -39.56 1.93 -1.55
CA SER A 437 -40.60 1.40 -2.45
C SER A 437 -40.03 0.83 -3.75
N LEU A 438 -38.79 1.17 -4.11
CA LEU A 438 -38.17 0.79 -5.38
C LEU A 438 -37.03 -0.23 -5.21
N LEU A 439 -36.80 -0.80 -4.02
CA LEU A 439 -35.66 -1.68 -3.74
C LEU A 439 -35.48 -2.82 -4.74
N GLY A 440 -36.57 -3.52 -5.09
CA GLY A 440 -36.53 -4.59 -6.09
C GLY A 440 -36.03 -4.10 -7.45
N SER A 441 -36.68 -3.07 -8.00
CA SER A 441 -36.29 -2.48 -9.28
C SER A 441 -34.88 -1.90 -9.25
N LEU A 442 -34.46 -1.25 -8.17
CA LEU A 442 -33.10 -0.71 -8.01
C LEU A 442 -32.06 -1.82 -7.96
N SER A 443 -32.36 -2.92 -7.27
CA SER A 443 -31.50 -4.11 -7.21
C SER A 443 -31.33 -4.74 -8.59
N ASP A 444 -32.43 -4.87 -9.35
CA ASP A 444 -32.40 -5.40 -10.72
C ASP A 444 -31.56 -4.53 -11.67
N ILE A 445 -31.68 -3.19 -11.54
CA ILE A 445 -30.94 -2.24 -12.39
C ILE A 445 -29.44 -2.23 -12.05
N THR A 446 -29.10 -2.25 -10.77
CA THR A 446 -27.73 -1.97 -10.30
C THR A 446 -26.93 -3.23 -9.94
N SER A 447 -27.60 -4.38 -9.84
CA SER A 447 -27.04 -5.62 -9.29
C SER A 447 -26.53 -5.50 -7.85
N ILE A 448 -27.02 -4.51 -7.09
CA ILE A 448 -26.74 -4.33 -5.67
C ILE A 448 -27.85 -4.99 -4.86
N GLU A 449 -27.50 -5.76 -3.84
CA GLU A 449 -28.45 -6.45 -2.98
C GLU A 449 -29.42 -5.49 -2.28
N GLN A 450 -30.68 -5.93 -2.12
CA GLN A 450 -31.72 -5.12 -1.46
C GLN A 450 -31.37 -4.83 0.00
N GLU A 451 -30.68 -5.75 0.66
CA GLU A 451 -30.22 -5.61 2.04
C GLU A 451 -29.20 -4.48 2.17
N ILE A 452 -28.32 -4.30 1.18
CA ILE A 452 -27.34 -3.20 1.16
C ILE A 452 -28.03 -1.88 0.79
N LEU A 453 -28.84 -1.87 -0.26
CA LEU A 453 -29.59 -0.67 -0.67
C LEU A 453 -30.55 -0.19 0.44
N GLY A 454 -31.13 -1.12 1.19
CA GLY A 454 -32.04 -0.87 2.30
C GLY A 454 -31.36 -0.61 3.64
N HIS A 455 -30.02 -0.60 3.72
CA HIS A 455 -29.23 -0.42 4.95
C HIS A 455 -29.53 -1.46 6.04
N ILE A 456 -29.96 -2.66 5.65
CA ILE A 456 -30.11 -3.82 6.55
C ILE A 456 -28.75 -4.49 6.76
N ALA A 457 -27.95 -4.59 5.69
CA ALA A 457 -26.58 -5.06 5.72
C ALA A 457 -25.61 -3.91 5.43
N PRO A 458 -24.47 -3.82 6.13
CA PRO A 458 -23.46 -2.81 5.83
C PRO A 458 -22.79 -3.12 4.49
N ILE A 459 -22.31 -2.08 3.79
CA ILE A 459 -21.52 -2.23 2.54
C ILE A 459 -20.30 -3.13 2.76
N SER A 460 -19.73 -3.11 3.98
CA SER A 460 -18.59 -3.95 4.36
C SER A 460 -18.86 -5.45 4.23
N SER A 461 -20.13 -5.89 4.22
CA SER A 461 -20.51 -7.29 4.01
C SER A 461 -20.31 -7.78 2.56
N ALA A 462 -20.20 -6.86 1.60
CA ALA A 462 -19.82 -7.18 0.24
C ALA A 462 -18.28 -7.22 0.12
N CYS A 463 -17.73 -8.25 -0.53
CA CYS A 463 -16.32 -8.31 -0.86
C CYS A 463 -15.93 -7.21 -1.87
N ILE A 464 -14.65 -6.86 -1.93
CA ILE A 464 -14.14 -5.77 -2.77
C ILE A 464 -14.53 -5.94 -4.25
N ALA A 465 -14.37 -7.12 -4.85
CA ALA A 465 -14.75 -7.31 -6.25
C ALA A 465 -16.23 -7.08 -6.52
N LYS A 466 -17.11 -7.43 -5.58
CA LYS A 466 -18.54 -7.12 -5.68
C LYS A 466 -18.77 -5.62 -5.66
N ARG A 467 -18.14 -4.89 -4.74
CA ARG A 467 -18.24 -3.42 -4.66
C ARG A 467 -17.77 -2.74 -5.95
N LEU A 468 -16.64 -3.18 -6.51
CA LEU A 468 -16.12 -2.70 -7.79
C LEU A 468 -17.07 -3.03 -8.95
N SER A 469 -17.72 -4.20 -8.93
CA SER A 469 -18.68 -4.60 -9.97
C SER A 469 -19.86 -3.63 -10.13
N TRP A 470 -20.25 -2.92 -9.06
CA TRP A 470 -21.36 -1.95 -9.09
C TRP A 470 -21.08 -0.73 -9.99
N ALA A 471 -19.80 -0.47 -10.30
CA ALA A 471 -19.37 0.56 -11.24
C ALA A 471 -19.03 0.04 -12.64
N ALA A 472 -19.05 -1.28 -12.87
CA ALA A 472 -18.55 -1.88 -14.12
C ALA A 472 -19.31 -1.43 -15.38
N ASN A 473 -20.60 -1.09 -15.25
CA ASN A 473 -21.44 -0.61 -16.36
C ASN A 473 -21.68 0.90 -16.33
N ARG A 474 -20.88 1.65 -15.56
CA ARG A 474 -21.00 3.10 -15.42
C ARG A 474 -19.93 3.84 -16.21
N GLU A 475 -20.17 5.12 -16.45
CA GLU A 475 -19.33 6.03 -17.22
C GLU A 475 -19.09 7.34 -16.46
N THR A 476 -17.90 7.90 -16.65
CA THR A 476 -17.48 9.18 -16.09
C THR A 476 -16.99 10.10 -17.20
N THR A 477 -17.02 11.42 -16.96
CA THR A 477 -16.53 12.39 -17.95
C THR A 477 -15.00 12.47 -17.93
N ARG A 478 -14.42 12.58 -16.72
CA ARG A 478 -12.99 12.40 -16.51
C ARG A 478 -12.72 10.94 -16.19
N ILE A 479 -11.60 10.42 -16.66
CA ILE A 479 -11.33 8.98 -16.56
C ILE A 479 -10.97 8.61 -15.12
N GLU A 480 -10.31 9.53 -14.41
CA GLU A 480 -9.92 9.40 -13.01
C GLU A 480 -11.12 9.33 -12.07
N ASP A 481 -12.23 9.99 -12.43
CA ASP A 481 -13.46 9.98 -11.63
C ASP A 481 -14.04 8.58 -11.47
N MET A 482 -13.69 7.62 -12.36
CA MET A 482 -14.09 6.23 -12.20
C MET A 482 -13.49 5.60 -10.94
N ALA A 483 -12.29 6.03 -10.55
CA ALA A 483 -11.69 5.64 -9.28
C ALA A 483 -12.26 6.48 -8.13
N TYR A 484 -12.39 7.79 -8.32
CA TYR A 484 -12.81 8.69 -7.24
C TYR A 484 -14.26 8.48 -6.79
N CYS A 485 -15.17 8.06 -7.68
CA CYS A 485 -16.54 7.74 -7.29
C CYS A 485 -16.68 6.46 -6.45
N LEU A 486 -15.60 5.67 -6.32
CA LEU A 486 -15.55 4.42 -5.55
C LEU A 486 -14.92 4.59 -4.17
N LEU A 487 -14.37 5.76 -3.83
CA LEU A 487 -13.61 6.00 -2.60
C LEU A 487 -14.42 5.65 -1.34
N GLY A 488 -15.59 6.25 -1.16
CA GLY A 488 -16.42 5.96 0.01
C GLY A 488 -17.04 4.56 0.02
N ILE A 489 -17.23 3.94 -1.16
CA ILE A 489 -17.72 2.56 -1.28
C ILE A 489 -16.65 1.56 -0.84
N CYS A 490 -15.38 1.85 -1.14
CA CYS A 490 -14.24 1.03 -0.77
C CYS A 490 -13.61 1.46 0.57
N ASP A 491 -14.13 2.50 1.21
CA ASP A 491 -13.58 3.12 2.42
C ASP A 491 -12.11 3.54 2.25
N ILE A 492 -11.81 4.29 1.18
CA ILE A 492 -10.48 4.76 0.81
C ILE A 492 -10.42 6.28 0.77
N ASN A 493 -9.30 6.82 1.25
CA ASN A 493 -8.97 8.23 1.09
C ASN A 493 -7.65 8.32 0.32
N MET A 494 -7.61 9.16 -0.71
CA MET A 494 -6.40 9.37 -1.51
C MET A 494 -6.43 10.75 -2.19
N PRO A 495 -5.28 11.34 -2.55
CA PRO A 495 -5.23 12.63 -3.27
C PRO A 495 -5.85 12.58 -4.67
N MET A 496 -6.42 13.69 -5.12
CA MET A 496 -7.07 13.81 -6.43
C MET A 496 -6.08 14.40 -7.43
N LEU A 497 -5.53 13.55 -8.30
CA LEU A 497 -4.52 13.91 -9.29
C LEU A 497 -5.13 13.85 -10.71
N TYR A 498 -5.87 14.89 -11.10
CA TYR A 498 -6.40 14.97 -12.45
C TYR A 498 -5.27 15.11 -13.50
N GLY A 499 -5.33 14.28 -14.55
CA GLY A 499 -4.28 14.15 -15.56
C GLY A 499 -3.44 12.88 -15.42
N GLU A 500 -3.64 12.08 -14.36
CA GLU A 500 -2.92 10.82 -14.18
C GLU A 500 -3.50 9.65 -14.99
N GLY A 501 -4.69 9.82 -15.57
CA GLY A 501 -5.35 8.82 -16.40
C GLY A 501 -5.71 7.54 -15.62
N ASP A 502 -5.46 6.38 -16.24
CA ASP A 502 -5.82 5.07 -15.67
C ASP A 502 -5.04 4.74 -14.38
N ASN A 503 -3.98 5.52 -14.08
CA ASN A 503 -3.24 5.37 -12.82
C ASN A 503 -4.10 5.67 -11.59
N ALA A 504 -5.18 6.47 -11.71
CA ALA A 504 -6.10 6.72 -10.61
C ALA A 504 -6.76 5.42 -10.12
N PHE A 505 -7.24 4.58 -11.05
CA PHE A 505 -7.84 3.28 -10.71
C PHE A 505 -6.81 2.27 -10.20
N ARG A 506 -5.57 2.36 -10.68
CA ARG A 506 -4.46 1.57 -10.12
C ARG A 506 -4.17 1.96 -8.67
N ARG A 507 -4.06 3.26 -8.37
CA ARG A 507 -3.85 3.78 -7.00
C ARG A 507 -4.99 3.36 -6.08
N LEU A 508 -6.25 3.42 -6.53
CA LEU A 508 -7.39 2.91 -5.75
C LEU A 508 -7.18 1.45 -5.34
N GLN A 509 -6.78 0.57 -6.26
CA GLN A 509 -6.50 -0.83 -5.93
C GLN A 509 -5.33 -0.97 -4.97
N GLU A 510 -4.27 -0.17 -5.12
CA GLU A 510 -3.11 -0.16 -4.22
C GLU A 510 -3.51 0.28 -2.80
N GLU A 511 -4.38 1.28 -2.65
CA GLU A 511 -4.91 1.71 -1.34
C GLU A 511 -5.84 0.68 -0.71
N ILE A 512 -6.68 -0.01 -1.50
CA ILE A 512 -7.50 -1.13 -1.01
C ILE A 512 -6.62 -2.25 -0.45
N ILE A 513 -5.52 -2.57 -1.15
CA ILE A 513 -4.55 -3.59 -0.73
C ILE A 513 -3.87 -3.19 0.59
N ARG A 514 -3.59 -1.90 0.80
CA ARG A 514 -2.99 -1.41 2.06
C ARG A 514 -3.93 -1.54 3.25
N LYS A 515 -5.25 -1.44 3.04
CA LYS A 515 -6.25 -1.48 4.12
C LYS A 515 -6.85 -2.86 4.38
N THR A 516 -6.87 -3.76 3.40
CA THR A 516 -7.65 -5.00 3.48
C THR A 516 -6.93 -6.21 2.90
N TYR A 517 -7.05 -7.36 3.57
CA TYR A 517 -6.75 -8.67 3.00
C TYR A 517 -8.03 -9.26 2.37
N ASP A 518 -8.37 -8.80 1.16
CA ASP A 518 -9.49 -9.33 0.38
C ASP A 518 -9.01 -9.72 -1.03
N LEU A 519 -8.75 -11.02 -1.22
CA LEU A 519 -8.28 -11.57 -2.49
C LEU A 519 -9.32 -11.50 -3.60
N SER A 520 -10.59 -11.19 -3.30
CA SER A 520 -11.60 -10.95 -4.32
C SER A 520 -11.19 -9.81 -5.24
N LEU A 521 -10.37 -8.85 -4.79
CA LEU A 521 -9.82 -7.79 -5.62
C LEU A 521 -9.11 -8.31 -6.89
N LEU A 522 -8.54 -9.52 -6.85
CA LEU A 522 -7.85 -10.14 -7.99
C LEU A 522 -8.81 -10.93 -8.91
N ALA A 523 -10.08 -11.07 -8.53
CA ALA A 523 -11.10 -11.88 -9.21
C ALA A 523 -11.76 -11.17 -10.41
N TRP A 524 -11.08 -10.24 -11.07
CA TRP A 524 -11.57 -9.61 -12.31
C TRP A 524 -11.29 -10.49 -13.53
N THR A 525 -12.00 -10.29 -14.64
CA THR A 525 -11.81 -11.03 -15.89
C THR A 525 -10.95 -10.23 -16.87
N PRO A 526 -9.74 -10.70 -17.27
CA PRO A 526 -8.91 -9.98 -18.23
C PRO A 526 -9.51 -9.99 -19.62
N PRO A 527 -9.34 -8.90 -20.40
CA PRO A 527 -9.75 -8.83 -21.78
C PRO A 527 -8.68 -9.48 -22.68
N PHE A 528 -8.35 -10.75 -22.45
CA PHE A 528 -7.35 -11.43 -23.29
C PHE A 528 -7.80 -11.42 -24.76
N SER A 529 -6.98 -10.82 -25.62
CA SER A 529 -7.14 -11.01 -27.06
C SER A 529 -6.76 -12.43 -27.48
N THR A 530 -7.10 -12.84 -28.71
CA THR A 530 -6.65 -14.15 -29.25
C THR A 530 -5.15 -14.30 -29.25
N SER A 531 -4.40 -13.19 -29.23
CA SER A 531 -2.95 -13.24 -29.16
C SER A 531 -2.43 -13.31 -27.73
N GLU A 532 -2.99 -12.58 -26.75
CA GLU A 532 -2.48 -12.43 -25.38
C GLU A 532 -2.67 -13.64 -24.45
N GLU A 533 -1.57 -14.06 -23.82
CA GLU A 533 -1.52 -15.16 -22.86
C GLU A 533 -1.30 -14.70 -21.40
N TYR A 534 -0.66 -13.54 -21.18
CA TYR A 534 -0.28 -13.07 -19.85
C TYR A 534 -0.66 -11.61 -19.60
N CYS A 535 -0.97 -11.28 -18.34
CA CYS A 535 -1.20 -9.90 -17.88
C CYS A 535 -0.74 -9.68 -16.43
N GLY A 536 -0.78 -8.43 -15.96
CA GLY A 536 -0.55 -8.09 -14.56
C GLY A 536 -1.73 -8.50 -13.66
N PHE A 537 -1.52 -8.50 -12.34
CA PHE A 537 -2.56 -8.89 -11.38
C PHE A 537 -3.56 -7.78 -11.00
N LEU A 538 -3.22 -6.51 -11.19
CA LEU A 538 -4.17 -5.40 -10.98
C LEU A 538 -4.97 -5.17 -12.26
N ALA A 539 -6.27 -4.91 -12.09
CA ALA A 539 -7.15 -4.62 -13.20
C ALA A 539 -6.80 -3.26 -13.82
N THR A 540 -6.84 -3.15 -15.14
CA THR A 540 -6.68 -1.87 -15.83
C THR A 540 -7.98 -1.06 -15.91
N SER A 541 -9.13 -1.70 -15.66
CA SER A 541 -10.44 -1.05 -15.70
C SER A 541 -11.43 -1.72 -14.75
N VAL A 542 -12.30 -0.92 -14.13
CA VAL A 542 -13.40 -1.43 -13.28
C VAL A 542 -14.39 -2.31 -14.07
N LYS A 543 -14.48 -2.12 -15.39
CA LYS A 543 -15.34 -2.92 -16.29
C LYS A 543 -15.04 -4.42 -16.20
N HIS A 544 -13.79 -4.77 -15.86
CA HIS A 544 -13.38 -6.17 -15.72
C HIS A 544 -14.01 -6.90 -14.52
N PHE A 545 -14.64 -6.17 -13.60
CA PHE A 545 -15.36 -6.73 -12.45
C PHE A 545 -16.85 -7.00 -12.73
N ALA A 546 -17.35 -6.79 -13.95
CA ALA A 546 -18.78 -6.94 -14.27
C ALA A 546 -19.39 -8.30 -13.88
N SER A 547 -18.58 -9.38 -13.89
CA SER A 547 -19.01 -10.73 -13.52
C SER A 547 -18.99 -11.03 -12.01
N CYS A 548 -18.50 -10.11 -11.20
CA CYS A 548 -18.25 -10.33 -9.76
C CYS A 548 -19.45 -10.01 -8.86
N SER A 549 -20.59 -9.55 -9.41
CA SER A 549 -21.74 -9.07 -8.64
C SER A 549 -22.39 -10.12 -7.74
N LYS A 550 -22.12 -11.41 -7.96
CA LYS A 550 -22.64 -12.51 -7.13
C LYS A 550 -21.60 -13.10 -6.17
N MET A 551 -20.33 -12.67 -6.25
CA MET A 551 -19.25 -13.27 -5.45
C MET A 551 -19.41 -13.00 -3.96
N TYR A 552 -18.90 -13.89 -3.13
CA TYR A 552 -18.72 -13.62 -1.71
C TYR A 552 -17.36 -14.15 -1.27
N SER A 553 -16.72 -13.40 -0.38
CA SER A 553 -15.50 -13.84 0.30
C SER A 553 -15.89 -14.69 1.50
N VAL A 554 -15.16 -15.76 1.76
CA VAL A 554 -15.22 -16.51 3.02
C VAL A 554 -14.02 -16.23 3.92
N ALA A 555 -13.08 -15.41 3.45
CA ALA A 555 -11.96 -14.90 4.21
C ALA A 555 -12.42 -13.89 5.27
N ASN A 556 -11.83 -13.96 6.45
CA ASN A 556 -11.88 -12.94 7.48
C ASN A 556 -10.51 -12.25 7.59
N SER A 557 -10.42 -11.02 7.07
CA SER A 557 -9.18 -10.25 6.98
C SER A 557 -8.44 -10.01 8.30
N LEU A 558 -9.08 -10.20 9.46
CA LEU A 558 -8.46 -10.06 10.78
C LEU A 558 -8.02 -11.39 11.40
N LEU A 559 -8.53 -12.52 10.91
CA LEU A 559 -8.27 -13.86 11.45
C LEU A 559 -7.46 -14.74 10.52
N ASP A 560 -7.46 -14.44 9.22
CA ASP A 560 -6.71 -15.23 8.25
C ASP A 560 -5.21 -14.93 8.32
N GLU A 561 -4.38 -15.97 8.18
CA GLU A 561 -2.90 -15.86 8.21
C GLU A 561 -2.30 -15.18 6.96
N GLY A 562 -3.15 -14.70 6.06
CA GLY A 562 -2.76 -14.10 4.81
C GLY A 562 -2.35 -12.64 4.95
N GLU A 563 -1.34 -12.23 4.18
CA GLU A 563 -0.84 -10.86 4.17
C GLU A 563 -0.66 -10.38 2.74
N MET A 564 -0.99 -9.11 2.48
CA MET A 564 -0.82 -8.45 1.19
C MET A 564 -0.08 -7.13 1.37
N SER A 565 0.95 -6.88 0.54
CA SER A 565 1.64 -5.60 0.50
C SER A 565 2.11 -5.25 -0.91
N ILE A 566 2.12 -3.96 -1.25
CA ILE A 566 2.63 -3.47 -2.53
C ILE A 566 4.14 -3.21 -2.41
N SER A 567 4.90 -3.68 -3.40
CA SER A 567 6.33 -3.40 -3.58
C SER A 567 6.59 -2.81 -4.97
N ASN A 568 7.80 -2.30 -5.19
CA ASN A 568 8.24 -1.80 -6.52
C ASN A 568 8.19 -2.86 -7.63
N LYS A 569 8.15 -4.16 -7.29
CA LYS A 569 7.98 -5.27 -8.25
C LYS A 569 6.51 -5.63 -8.51
N GLY A 570 5.63 -5.37 -7.56
CA GLY A 570 4.24 -5.81 -7.59
C GLY A 570 3.73 -6.19 -6.20
N LEU A 571 2.65 -6.96 -6.16
CA LEU A 571 1.95 -7.38 -4.94
C LEU A 571 2.70 -8.55 -4.30
N ARG A 572 3.29 -8.33 -3.13
CA ARG A 572 3.76 -9.40 -2.26
C ARG A 572 2.55 -9.98 -1.53
N LEU A 573 2.37 -11.29 -1.66
CA LEU A 573 1.22 -12.00 -1.15
C LEU A 573 1.68 -13.23 -0.37
N ARG A 574 1.09 -13.44 0.80
CA ARG A 574 1.10 -14.72 1.50
C ARG A 574 -0.27 -15.38 1.28
N ALA A 575 -0.32 -16.43 0.47
CA ALA A 575 -1.57 -17.12 0.09
C ALA A 575 -1.37 -18.60 -0.26
N ARG A 576 -2.48 -19.31 -0.45
CA ARG A 576 -2.49 -20.71 -0.93
C ARG A 576 -2.33 -20.77 -2.44
N VAL A 577 -1.36 -21.56 -2.89
CA VAL A 577 -1.08 -21.81 -4.30
C VAL A 577 -1.12 -23.31 -4.54
N TYR A 578 -1.82 -23.72 -5.60
CA TYR A 578 -1.92 -25.12 -6.00
C TYR A 578 -1.28 -25.33 -7.36
N LEU A 579 -0.90 -26.58 -7.61
CA LEU A 579 -0.47 -27.05 -8.92
C LEU A 579 -1.55 -27.98 -9.47
N LEU A 580 -2.14 -27.61 -10.61
CA LEU A 580 -3.13 -28.44 -11.29
C LEU A 580 -2.49 -29.24 -12.41
N ASP A 581 -2.76 -30.54 -12.47
CA ASP A 581 -2.37 -31.43 -13.56
C ASP A 581 -3.38 -31.32 -14.72
N TYR A 582 -2.89 -30.99 -15.90
CA TYR A 582 -3.66 -30.83 -17.14
C TYR A 582 -3.33 -31.89 -18.20
N SER A 583 -2.60 -32.95 -17.82
CA SER A 583 -2.20 -34.04 -18.70
C SER A 583 -3.38 -34.70 -19.42
N GLU A 584 -3.12 -35.29 -20.59
CA GLU A 584 -4.13 -36.01 -21.39
C GLU A 584 -4.79 -37.17 -20.61
N SER A 585 -4.08 -37.76 -19.65
CA SER A 585 -4.62 -38.75 -18.70
C SER A 585 -5.69 -38.17 -17.77
N SER A 586 -5.50 -36.93 -17.34
CA SER A 586 -6.39 -36.23 -16.41
C SER A 586 -7.52 -35.51 -17.16
N TYR A 587 -7.24 -35.01 -18.38
CA TYR A 587 -8.18 -34.28 -19.24
C TYR A 587 -8.02 -34.67 -20.72
N PRO A 588 -8.82 -35.63 -21.22
CA PRO A 588 -8.73 -36.08 -22.60
C PRO A 588 -8.93 -34.95 -23.61
N GLY A 589 -7.95 -34.74 -24.50
CA GLY A 589 -7.99 -33.73 -25.58
C GLY A 589 -7.17 -32.46 -25.34
N LEU A 590 -6.53 -32.30 -24.17
CA LEU A 590 -5.50 -31.27 -23.97
C LEU A 590 -4.13 -31.80 -24.44
N VAL A 591 -3.49 -31.09 -25.37
CA VAL A 591 -2.14 -31.39 -25.86
C VAL A 591 -1.23 -30.22 -25.44
N ASP A 592 0.01 -30.51 -25.04
CA ASP A 592 1.10 -29.57 -24.69
C ASP A 592 1.17 -28.99 -23.26
N VAL A 593 0.24 -29.30 -22.34
CA VAL A 593 0.27 -28.77 -20.96
C VAL A 593 0.12 -29.89 -19.94
N THR A 594 1.14 -30.08 -19.11
CA THR A 594 1.11 -31.07 -18.03
C THR A 594 0.72 -30.46 -16.70
N TYR A 595 1.19 -29.28 -16.34
CA TYR A 595 0.88 -28.64 -15.06
C TYR A 595 0.64 -27.13 -15.18
N ARG A 596 -0.11 -26.54 -14.24
CA ARG A 596 -0.33 -25.08 -14.14
C ARG A 596 -0.45 -24.62 -12.69
N TYR A 597 0.24 -23.55 -12.32
CA TYR A 597 0.05 -22.90 -11.01
C TYR A 597 -1.28 -22.15 -10.95
N VAL A 598 -2.00 -22.28 -9.84
CA VAL A 598 -3.23 -21.51 -9.58
C VAL A 598 -3.22 -20.88 -8.18
N LEU A 599 -3.68 -19.63 -8.09
CA LEU A 599 -3.85 -18.91 -6.82
C LEU A 599 -5.30 -19.02 -6.36
N GLU A 600 -5.54 -19.55 -5.16
CA GLU A 600 -6.86 -19.54 -4.52
C GLU A 600 -7.18 -18.17 -3.92
N LEU A 601 -8.41 -17.68 -4.11
CA LEU A 601 -8.84 -16.34 -3.71
C LEU A 601 -9.73 -16.31 -2.47
N ASP A 602 -9.93 -17.44 -1.77
CA ASP A 602 -10.87 -17.57 -0.65
C ASP A 602 -12.28 -17.00 -0.97
N CYS A 603 -12.66 -17.07 -2.26
CA CYS A 603 -13.91 -16.53 -2.80
C CYS A 603 -14.74 -17.63 -3.45
N MET A 604 -16.06 -17.50 -3.35
CA MET A 604 -17.03 -18.42 -3.93
C MET A 604 -18.13 -17.67 -4.70
N VAL A 605 -18.85 -18.41 -5.54
CA VAL A 605 -20.03 -17.93 -6.28
C VAL A 605 -21.24 -18.79 -5.88
N PRO A 606 -22.43 -18.19 -5.66
CA PRO A 606 -23.64 -18.94 -5.38
C PRO A 606 -23.89 -20.03 -6.43
N GLY A 607 -24.09 -21.26 -5.97
CA GLY A 607 -24.28 -22.45 -6.83
C GLY A 607 -23.13 -23.45 -6.82
N TYR A 608 -21.92 -23.04 -6.38
CA TYR A 608 -20.72 -23.88 -6.33
C TYR A 608 -20.25 -24.04 -4.88
N LYS A 609 -20.91 -24.93 -4.12
CA LYS A 609 -20.63 -25.10 -2.68
C LYS A 609 -19.35 -25.92 -2.47
N GLY A 610 -18.38 -25.35 -1.74
CA GLY A 610 -17.15 -26.05 -1.36
C GLY A 610 -16.03 -25.98 -2.40
N GLU A 611 -16.15 -25.10 -3.40
CA GLU A 611 -15.12 -24.87 -4.41
C GLU A 611 -14.72 -23.40 -4.42
N PHE A 612 -13.42 -23.15 -4.23
CA PHE A 612 -12.87 -21.80 -4.26
C PHE A 612 -12.53 -21.37 -5.68
N LEU A 613 -12.67 -20.09 -5.95
CA LEU A 613 -12.18 -19.49 -7.19
C LEU A 613 -10.66 -19.46 -7.21
N THR A 614 -10.08 -19.88 -8.34
CA THR A 614 -8.62 -19.83 -8.54
C THR A 614 -8.21 -19.08 -9.80
N ILE A 615 -7.08 -18.35 -9.74
CA ILE A 615 -6.49 -17.63 -10.88
C ILE A 615 -5.33 -18.42 -11.46
N PRO A 616 -5.34 -18.76 -12.76
CA PRO A 616 -4.17 -19.32 -13.43
C PRO A 616 -2.98 -18.36 -13.42
N MET A 617 -1.81 -18.87 -13.09
CA MET A 617 -0.57 -18.12 -12.99
C MET A 617 0.54 -18.75 -13.81
N ARG A 618 1.53 -17.93 -14.18
CA ARG A 618 2.78 -18.40 -14.77
C ARG A 618 3.96 -17.93 -13.95
N LYS A 619 4.82 -18.86 -13.57
CA LYS A 619 6.06 -18.56 -12.85
C LYS A 619 7.13 -18.04 -13.80
N ILE A 620 7.70 -16.88 -13.49
CA ILE A 620 8.70 -16.20 -14.34
C ILE A 620 10.01 -15.89 -13.61
N GLY A 621 10.02 -16.05 -12.28
CA GLY A 621 11.19 -15.88 -11.42
C GLY A 621 11.03 -16.74 -10.16
N PRO A 622 12.03 -16.75 -9.26
CA PRO A 622 12.00 -17.64 -8.09
C PRO A 622 10.71 -17.53 -7.25
N ASN A 623 10.30 -16.31 -6.88
CA ASN A 623 9.01 -16.07 -6.22
C ASN A 623 8.14 -15.12 -7.04
N ALA A 624 8.33 -15.04 -8.36
CA ALA A 624 7.64 -14.05 -9.20
C ALA A 624 6.68 -14.72 -10.18
N PHE A 625 5.44 -14.24 -10.18
CA PHE A 625 4.35 -14.77 -11.01
C PHE A 625 3.67 -13.65 -11.80
N VAL A 626 3.20 -14.00 -12.99
CA VAL A 626 2.27 -13.18 -13.80
C VAL A 626 0.95 -13.91 -13.93
N ARG A 627 -0.13 -13.16 -14.17
CA ARG A 627 -1.44 -13.73 -14.41
C ARG A 627 -1.47 -14.36 -15.79
N ALA A 628 -1.95 -15.60 -15.87
CA ALA A 628 -2.06 -16.35 -17.13
C ALA A 628 -3.52 -16.47 -17.59
N ARG A 629 -3.70 -16.61 -18.90
CA ARG A 629 -4.99 -16.93 -19.50
C ARG A 629 -5.42 -18.36 -19.11
N GLY A 630 -6.70 -18.52 -18.81
CA GLY A 630 -7.30 -19.84 -18.62
C GLY A 630 -7.43 -20.59 -19.95
N TYR A 631 -7.40 -21.92 -19.91
CA TYR A 631 -7.54 -22.74 -21.13
C TYR A 631 -8.98 -22.73 -21.64
N GLU A 632 -9.20 -22.26 -22.88
CA GLU A 632 -10.53 -22.01 -23.44
C GLU A 632 -11.18 -23.20 -24.19
N GLU A 633 -10.53 -24.38 -24.26
CA GLU A 633 -10.97 -25.47 -25.15
C GLU A 633 -11.60 -26.70 -24.48
N ASN A 634 -11.69 -26.78 -23.14
CA ASN A 634 -12.37 -27.91 -22.52
C ASN A 634 -13.88 -27.65 -22.38
N ARG A 635 -14.72 -28.42 -23.10
CA ARG A 635 -16.20 -28.28 -23.12
C ARG A 635 -16.85 -28.49 -21.75
N GLU A 636 -16.25 -29.27 -20.86
CA GLU A 636 -16.77 -29.48 -19.50
C GLU A 636 -16.35 -28.32 -18.56
N ILE A 637 -15.14 -27.74 -18.73
CA ILE A 637 -14.75 -26.49 -18.06
C ILE A 637 -15.58 -25.31 -18.58
N ARG A 638 -15.93 -25.27 -19.88
CA ARG A 638 -16.90 -24.31 -20.45
C ARG A 638 -18.31 -24.45 -19.87
N LYS A 639 -18.72 -25.63 -19.40
CA LYS A 639 -19.98 -25.80 -18.65
C LYS A 639 -19.86 -25.34 -17.19
N MET A 640 -18.66 -25.41 -16.60
CA MET A 640 -18.37 -24.98 -15.22
C MET A 640 -18.16 -23.46 -15.09
N THR A 641 -17.59 -22.80 -16.10
CA THR A 641 -17.27 -21.36 -16.07
C THR A 641 -17.61 -20.67 -17.39
N ALA A 642 -18.88 -20.73 -17.79
CA ALA A 642 -19.40 -20.12 -19.02
C ALA A 642 -19.24 -18.57 -19.11
N SER A 643 -18.49 -17.93 -18.20
CA SER A 643 -18.24 -16.49 -18.21
C SER A 643 -17.00 -16.01 -17.45
N THR A 644 -16.09 -16.88 -16.96
CA THR A 644 -15.03 -16.43 -16.04
C THR A 644 -13.67 -17.11 -16.24
N SER A 645 -12.58 -16.35 -15.99
CA SER A 645 -11.17 -16.80 -16.08
C SER A 645 -10.71 -17.63 -14.86
N PHE A 646 -11.61 -18.35 -14.19
CA PHE A 646 -11.31 -19.12 -12.97
C PHE A 646 -11.33 -20.63 -13.23
N CYS A 647 -10.59 -21.37 -12.41
CA CYS A 647 -10.75 -22.81 -12.25
C CYS A 647 -11.28 -23.11 -10.84
N LEU A 648 -12.13 -24.12 -10.71
CA LEU A 648 -12.65 -24.58 -9.42
C LEU A 648 -11.79 -25.74 -8.94
N VAL A 649 -11.33 -25.69 -7.69
CA VAL A 649 -10.58 -26.77 -7.05
C VAL A 649 -11.44 -27.28 -5.89
N PRO A 650 -11.71 -28.60 -5.79
CA PRO A 650 -12.40 -29.17 -4.64
C PRO A 650 -11.64 -28.82 -3.35
N ALA A 651 -12.35 -28.47 -2.27
CA ALA A 651 -11.77 -28.07 -0.98
C ALA A 651 -10.93 -29.15 -0.24
N VAL A 652 -10.35 -30.14 -0.92
CA VAL A 652 -9.61 -31.23 -0.30
C VAL A 652 -8.39 -31.60 -1.14
N ALA A 653 -7.25 -30.94 -0.91
CA ALA A 653 -5.94 -31.45 -1.30
C ALA A 653 -4.80 -30.83 -0.47
N GLY A 654 -4.33 -31.57 0.54
CA GLY A 654 -3.01 -31.37 1.16
C GLY A 654 -2.93 -30.26 2.23
N GLY A 655 -2.11 -30.46 3.26
CA GLY A 655 -1.90 -29.47 4.32
C GLY A 655 -1.52 -28.11 3.73
N SER A 656 -2.33 -27.09 4.03
CA SER A 656 -2.11 -25.75 3.49
C SER A 656 -0.83 -25.15 4.08
N ILE A 657 0.19 -25.04 3.24
CA ILE A 657 1.34 -24.18 3.51
C ILE A 657 1.09 -22.86 2.77
N PHE A 658 1.11 -21.76 3.50
CA PHE A 658 1.07 -20.43 2.89
C PHE A 658 2.41 -20.15 2.20
N HIS A 659 2.36 -19.71 0.95
CA HIS A 659 3.55 -19.32 0.20
C HIS A 659 3.67 -17.80 0.13
N THR A 660 4.86 -17.28 0.45
CA THR A 660 5.19 -15.88 0.19
C THR A 660 5.67 -15.72 -1.25
N LEU A 661 4.88 -15.03 -2.05
CA LEU A 661 5.11 -14.85 -3.49
C LEU A 661 4.95 -13.39 -3.90
N THR A 662 5.41 -13.06 -5.10
CA THR A 662 5.33 -11.73 -5.72
C THR A 662 4.55 -11.83 -7.02
N LEU A 663 3.34 -11.27 -7.00
CA LEU A 663 2.46 -11.13 -8.15
C LEU A 663 2.82 -9.83 -8.89
N LEU A 664 3.29 -9.94 -10.12
CA LEU A 664 3.62 -8.75 -10.89
C LEU A 664 2.35 -7.98 -11.26
N THR A 665 2.31 -6.70 -10.90
CA THR A 665 1.20 -5.79 -11.24
C THR A 665 1.37 -5.16 -12.62
N LYS A 666 2.58 -5.23 -13.18
CA LYS A 666 2.94 -4.84 -14.55
C LYS A 666 3.83 -5.90 -15.18
N LEU A 667 3.68 -6.12 -16.48
CA LEU A 667 4.60 -6.98 -17.21
C LEU A 667 5.96 -6.29 -17.38
N PRO A 668 7.09 -7.00 -17.26
CA PRO A 668 8.41 -6.47 -17.58
C PRO A 668 8.46 -5.85 -18.97
N GLU A 669 9.01 -4.64 -19.09
CA GLU A 669 9.24 -4.01 -20.39
C GLU A 669 10.22 -4.85 -21.21
N ARG A 670 9.85 -5.10 -22.48
CA ARG A 670 10.69 -5.86 -23.41
C ARG A 670 11.98 -5.07 -23.65
N ARG A 671 13.13 -5.56 -23.15
CA ARG A 671 14.43 -4.96 -23.49
C ARG A 671 14.64 -5.06 -25.00
N ILE A 672 14.58 -3.91 -25.68
CA ILE A 672 14.77 -3.76 -27.13
C ILE A 672 16.20 -4.18 -27.48
N GLN A 673 16.40 -5.40 -28.00
CA GLN A 673 17.68 -5.77 -28.64
C GLN A 673 17.60 -6.63 -29.91
N ARG A 674 16.42 -7.00 -30.47
CA ARG A 674 16.36 -7.63 -31.82
C ARG A 674 15.13 -7.21 -32.65
N PRO A 675 15.23 -7.19 -34.01
CA PRO A 675 14.20 -6.62 -34.88
C PRO A 675 12.86 -7.37 -34.84
N LEU A 676 11.80 -6.57 -34.87
CA LEU A 676 10.38 -6.86 -34.63
C LEU A 676 9.64 -7.62 -35.75
N LEU A 677 10.05 -8.83 -36.14
CA LEU A 677 9.26 -9.55 -37.16
C LEU A 677 8.80 -10.98 -36.84
N GLN A 678 9.28 -11.67 -35.80
CA GLN A 678 8.79 -13.02 -35.45
C GLN A 678 8.86 -13.40 -33.96
N ALA A 679 8.71 -12.44 -33.04
CA ALA A 679 8.75 -12.69 -31.59
C ALA A 679 7.39 -13.27 -31.10
N ARG A 680 7.36 -14.55 -30.71
CA ARG A 680 6.17 -15.22 -30.12
C ARG A 680 6.01 -14.80 -28.65
N GLN A 681 4.79 -14.89 -28.10
CA GLN A 681 4.50 -14.53 -26.70
C GLN A 681 5.21 -15.40 -25.65
N SER A 682 5.79 -16.53 -26.06
CA SER A 682 6.79 -17.31 -25.31
C SER A 682 8.02 -16.50 -24.86
N ASP A 683 8.22 -15.29 -25.40
CA ASP A 683 9.34 -14.41 -25.05
C ASP A 683 9.24 -13.78 -23.65
N LEU A 684 8.07 -13.70 -23.01
CA LEU A 684 7.97 -13.12 -21.66
C LEU A 684 8.69 -13.98 -20.62
N VAL A 685 8.46 -15.29 -20.67
CA VAL A 685 9.08 -16.26 -19.78
C VAL A 685 10.58 -16.28 -20.02
N SER A 686 11.01 -16.37 -21.27
CA SER A 686 12.43 -16.44 -21.61
C SER A 686 13.17 -15.12 -21.35
N SER A 687 12.56 -13.96 -21.57
CA SER A 687 13.18 -12.66 -21.27
C SER A 687 13.28 -12.38 -19.77
N SER A 688 12.33 -12.86 -18.96
CA SER A 688 12.34 -12.71 -17.51
C SER A 688 13.35 -13.64 -16.83
N ARG A 689 13.68 -14.76 -17.49
CA ARG A 689 14.64 -15.76 -17.02
C ARG A 689 16.01 -15.52 -17.65
N PHE A 690 16.97 -15.06 -16.86
CA PHE A 690 18.31 -14.78 -17.37
C PHE A 690 19.17 -16.05 -17.49
N THR A 691 19.10 -16.96 -16.52
CA THR A 691 19.91 -18.18 -16.49
C THR A 691 19.07 -19.31 -15.91
N MET A 692 19.04 -20.48 -16.55
CA MET A 692 18.31 -21.67 -16.11
C MET A 692 19.21 -22.90 -16.01
N VAL A 693 18.87 -23.79 -15.08
CA VAL A 693 19.42 -25.14 -15.01
C VAL A 693 18.29 -26.13 -15.27
N THR A 694 18.40 -26.93 -16.32
CA THR A 694 17.45 -28.02 -16.62
C THR A 694 18.02 -29.32 -16.11
N ILE A 695 17.18 -30.09 -15.45
CA ILE A 695 17.52 -31.45 -15.03
C ILE A 695 16.87 -32.43 -15.98
N GLU A 696 17.67 -33.33 -16.51
CA GLU A 696 17.18 -34.48 -17.25
C GLU A 696 17.57 -35.74 -16.50
N LEU A 697 16.55 -36.38 -15.93
CA LEU A 697 16.66 -37.66 -15.26
C LEU A 697 16.65 -38.79 -16.31
N PRO A 698 17.27 -39.95 -16.02
CA PRO A 698 17.15 -41.12 -16.86
C PRO A 698 15.68 -41.56 -16.95
N PRO A 699 15.23 -42.21 -18.04
CA PRO A 699 13.83 -42.64 -18.20
C PRO A 699 13.32 -43.57 -17.08
N SER A 700 14.23 -44.25 -16.39
CA SER A 700 13.98 -45.13 -15.23
C SER A 700 13.65 -44.36 -13.93
N ILE A 701 13.74 -43.03 -13.94
CA ILE A 701 13.56 -42.17 -12.76
C ILE A 701 12.67 -40.97 -13.14
N ALA A 702 11.60 -40.77 -12.38
CA ALA A 702 10.68 -39.64 -12.54
C ALA A 702 10.60 -38.81 -11.25
N ILE A 703 10.27 -37.53 -11.35
CA ILE A 703 9.92 -36.72 -10.18
C ILE A 703 8.47 -37.05 -9.82
N ILE A 704 8.24 -37.58 -8.62
CA ILE A 704 6.91 -38.06 -8.19
C ILE A 704 6.13 -36.98 -7.45
N ASP A 705 6.81 -36.15 -6.65
CA ASP A 705 6.19 -35.04 -5.94
C ASP A 705 7.15 -33.85 -5.84
N SER A 706 6.57 -32.65 -5.94
CA SER A 706 7.28 -31.39 -5.69
C SER A 706 6.50 -30.37 -4.86
N THR A 707 5.28 -30.71 -4.43
CA THR A 707 4.37 -29.78 -3.75
C THR A 707 4.85 -29.39 -2.36
N GLU A 708 5.58 -30.30 -1.70
CA GLU A 708 6.07 -30.17 -0.32
C GLU A 708 7.46 -29.50 -0.20
N LEU A 709 8.08 -29.09 -1.32
CA LEU A 709 9.50 -28.74 -1.39
C LEU A 709 9.80 -27.24 -1.34
N PRO A 710 11.07 -26.86 -1.09
CA PRO A 710 11.59 -25.50 -1.31
C PRO A 710 11.49 -25.10 -2.80
N ASN A 711 10.30 -24.70 -3.21
CA ASN A 711 9.93 -24.44 -4.60
C ASN A 711 10.37 -23.07 -5.09
N LYS A 712 10.97 -22.24 -4.24
CA LYS A 712 11.44 -20.91 -4.63
C LYS A 712 12.26 -20.97 -5.92
N PHE A 713 13.24 -21.85 -6.03
CA PHE A 713 14.05 -21.89 -7.25
C PHE A 713 13.62 -22.93 -8.28
N TRP A 714 12.52 -23.67 -8.08
CA TRP A 714 12.04 -24.68 -9.03
C TRP A 714 10.79 -24.21 -9.76
N ASP A 715 10.72 -24.46 -11.07
CA ASP A 715 9.52 -24.31 -11.86
C ASP A 715 9.08 -25.69 -12.38
N VAL A 716 7.94 -26.16 -11.91
CA VAL A 716 7.40 -27.49 -12.24
C VAL A 716 6.90 -27.55 -13.68
N GLU A 717 6.29 -26.47 -14.18
CA GLU A 717 5.68 -26.46 -15.52
C GLU A 717 6.72 -26.70 -16.63
N ASP A 718 7.95 -26.20 -16.45
CA ASP A 718 9.05 -26.41 -17.40
C ASP A 718 10.12 -27.41 -16.92
N SER A 719 9.98 -27.90 -15.69
CA SER A 719 11.00 -28.74 -15.02
C SER A 719 12.41 -28.10 -15.02
N VAL A 720 12.51 -26.86 -14.54
CA VAL A 720 13.78 -26.09 -14.51
C VAL A 720 14.03 -25.40 -13.17
N PHE A 721 15.32 -25.26 -12.83
CA PHE A 721 15.79 -24.44 -11.74
C PHE A 721 16.17 -23.03 -12.20
N PHE A 722 15.80 -22.03 -11.39
CA PHE A 722 16.28 -20.66 -11.49
C PHE A 722 17.78 -20.58 -11.18
N GLY A 723 18.57 -20.06 -12.12
CA GLY A 723 20.02 -19.88 -11.94
C GLY A 723 20.36 -18.83 -10.86
N PRO A 724 21.54 -18.90 -10.21
CA PRO A 724 21.98 -17.91 -9.25
C PRO A 724 22.26 -16.57 -9.91
N TYR A 725 21.96 -15.50 -9.18
CA TYR A 725 22.44 -14.16 -9.49
C TYR A 725 23.84 -14.00 -8.86
N GLY A 726 24.90 -14.22 -9.64
CA GLY A 726 26.29 -14.00 -9.19
C GLY A 726 27.01 -15.28 -8.72
N SER A 727 27.93 -15.13 -7.77
CA SER A 727 28.82 -16.20 -7.24
C SER A 727 28.18 -17.07 -6.15
N TYR A 728 26.93 -16.82 -5.79
CA TYR A 728 26.24 -17.56 -4.75
C TYR A 728 25.86 -18.98 -5.20
N GLN A 729 25.95 -19.93 -4.26
CA GLN A 729 25.52 -21.31 -4.43
C GLN A 729 24.02 -21.41 -4.09
N ASN A 730 23.20 -21.75 -5.08
CA ASN A 730 21.77 -22.01 -4.90
C ASN A 730 21.54 -23.50 -4.62
N TRP A 731 20.36 -23.82 -4.10
CA TRP A 731 19.97 -25.19 -3.82
C TRP A 731 18.48 -25.43 -4.03
N GLY A 732 18.14 -26.70 -4.12
CA GLY A 732 16.79 -27.19 -4.36
C GLY A 732 16.73 -28.69 -4.12
N ALA A 733 15.53 -29.20 -3.99
CA ALA A 733 15.28 -30.62 -3.78
C ALA A 733 14.13 -31.10 -4.67
N PHE A 734 14.03 -32.41 -4.88
CA PHE A 734 12.87 -33.09 -5.47
C PHE A 734 12.74 -34.54 -5.00
N VAL A 735 11.50 -35.03 -4.95
CA VAL A 735 11.20 -36.40 -4.54
C VAL A 735 11.27 -37.31 -5.77
N LEU A 736 12.13 -38.32 -5.72
CA LEU A 736 12.40 -39.25 -6.83
C LEU A 736 11.56 -40.53 -6.76
N ASP A 737 11.23 -40.96 -5.54
CA ASP A 737 10.34 -42.10 -5.29
C ASP A 737 9.62 -41.88 -3.95
N THR A 738 8.82 -42.84 -3.49
CA THR A 738 8.05 -42.70 -2.23
C THR A 738 8.89 -42.41 -1.00
N ASN A 739 10.19 -42.76 -1.00
CA ASN A 739 11.09 -42.65 0.15
C ASN A 739 12.38 -41.87 -0.13
N SER A 740 12.65 -41.45 -1.37
CA SER A 740 13.93 -40.84 -1.73
C SER A 740 13.81 -39.35 -2.06
N LEU A 741 14.42 -38.50 -1.24
CA LEU A 741 14.55 -37.07 -1.48
C LEU A 741 15.93 -36.76 -2.06
N PHE A 742 15.97 -36.21 -3.27
CA PHE A 742 17.19 -35.68 -3.86
C PHE A 742 17.37 -34.22 -3.46
N LEU A 743 18.51 -33.89 -2.87
CA LEU A 743 18.90 -32.52 -2.51
C LEU A 743 20.13 -32.14 -3.33
N CYS A 744 20.11 -30.97 -3.96
CA CYS A 744 21.21 -30.50 -4.79
C CYS A 744 21.57 -29.04 -4.57
N PHE A 745 22.84 -28.74 -4.79
CA PHE A 745 23.38 -27.40 -4.94
C PHE A 745 23.86 -27.18 -6.36
N TRP A 746 23.67 -25.98 -6.87
CA TRP A 746 24.29 -25.53 -8.11
C TRP A 746 24.84 -24.12 -7.95
N HIS A 747 26.01 -23.87 -8.53
CA HIS A 747 26.61 -22.55 -8.55
C HIS A 747 27.36 -22.29 -9.85
N LYS A 748 27.50 -21.01 -10.17
CA LYS A 748 28.33 -20.55 -11.28
C LYS A 748 29.77 -20.35 -10.80
N GLY A 749 30.70 -21.16 -11.30
CA GLY A 749 32.14 -20.96 -11.11
C GLY A 749 32.72 -19.95 -12.12
N ALA A 750 34.03 -19.72 -12.05
CA ALA A 750 34.73 -18.76 -12.93
C ALA A 750 34.68 -19.14 -14.42
N THR A 751 34.66 -20.44 -14.73
CA THR A 751 34.67 -20.98 -16.11
C THR A 751 33.55 -21.96 -16.39
N GLU A 752 33.00 -22.63 -15.36
CA GLU A 752 32.02 -23.72 -15.51
C GLU A 752 30.97 -23.70 -14.39
N TRP A 753 29.86 -24.42 -14.62
CA TRP A 753 28.85 -24.68 -13.59
C TRP A 753 29.14 -25.97 -12.88
N ALA A 754 29.05 -25.94 -11.55
CA ALA A 754 29.12 -27.13 -10.74
C ALA A 754 27.72 -27.44 -10.17
N LEU A 755 27.34 -28.71 -10.25
CA LEU A 755 26.23 -29.27 -9.47
C LEU A 755 26.83 -30.25 -8.47
N LYS A 756 26.30 -30.29 -7.25
CA LYS A 756 26.52 -31.35 -6.29
C LYS A 756 25.18 -31.82 -5.77
N GLY A 757 25.06 -33.11 -5.47
CA GLY A 757 23.81 -33.67 -5.00
C GLY A 757 24.02 -34.76 -3.96
N THR A 758 22.98 -35.04 -3.20
CA THR A 758 22.88 -36.20 -2.32
C THR A 758 21.45 -36.75 -2.35
N LEU A 759 21.31 -38.03 -2.01
CA LEU A 759 20.02 -38.69 -1.85
C LEU A 759 19.79 -38.98 -0.37
N LEU A 760 18.61 -38.64 0.12
CA LEU A 760 18.21 -38.83 1.50
C LEU A 760 17.04 -39.81 1.55
N ASP A 761 17.16 -40.83 2.40
CA ASP A 761 16.09 -41.78 2.66
C ASP A 761 15.15 -41.22 3.73
N MET A 762 13.95 -40.83 3.30
CA MET A 762 12.88 -40.27 4.13
C MET A 762 12.31 -41.30 5.10
N GLY A 763 12.56 -42.60 4.89
CA GLY A 763 12.24 -43.66 5.84
C GLY A 763 13.19 -43.73 7.05
N THR A 764 14.34 -43.05 6.98
CA THR A 764 15.27 -42.97 8.11
C THR A 764 14.68 -42.09 9.22
N ALA A 765 14.62 -42.62 10.45
CA ALA A 765 14.03 -41.95 11.60
C ALA A 765 14.66 -40.55 11.82
N GLY A 766 13.82 -39.52 11.84
CA GLY A 766 14.22 -38.12 12.05
C GLY A 766 14.52 -37.31 10.79
N VAL A 767 14.82 -37.94 9.64
CA VAL A 767 15.13 -37.22 8.38
C VAL A 767 13.92 -36.44 7.87
N TYR A 768 12.72 -37.03 7.92
CA TYR A 768 11.48 -36.35 7.54
C TYR A 768 11.19 -35.10 8.40
N ALA A 769 11.42 -35.18 9.71
CA ALA A 769 11.25 -34.04 10.62
C ALA A 769 12.27 -32.93 10.33
N LEU A 770 13.56 -33.30 10.20
CA LEU A 770 14.63 -32.38 9.83
C LEU A 770 14.37 -31.70 8.48
N TRP A 771 13.76 -32.41 7.53
CA TRP A 771 13.43 -31.88 6.22
C TRP A 771 12.32 -30.82 6.30
N LYS A 772 11.28 -31.04 7.14
CA LYS A 772 10.26 -30.02 7.42
C LYS A 772 10.87 -28.78 8.07
N ASP A 773 11.76 -28.97 9.03
CA ASP A 773 12.46 -27.87 9.71
C ASP A 773 13.38 -27.10 8.76
N LEU A 774 14.07 -27.79 7.83
CA LEU A 774 14.87 -27.17 6.79
C LEU A 774 14.01 -26.27 5.91
N PHE A 775 12.84 -26.74 5.47
CA PHE A 775 11.93 -25.95 4.64
C PHE A 775 11.47 -24.67 5.35
N LEU A 776 10.98 -24.80 6.59
CA LEU A 776 10.55 -23.65 7.40
C LEU A 776 11.70 -22.66 7.64
N SER A 777 12.88 -23.17 8.01
CA SER A 777 14.07 -22.35 8.26
C SER A 777 14.57 -21.67 6.98
N ALA A 778 14.54 -22.36 5.85
CA ALA A 778 14.95 -21.82 4.57
C ALA A 778 14.02 -20.70 4.11
N ASP A 779 12.71 -20.86 4.30
CA ASP A 779 11.76 -19.82 3.94
C ASP A 779 11.95 -18.55 4.77
N GLN A 780 12.14 -18.70 6.08
CA GLN A 780 12.43 -17.58 7.00
C GLN A 780 13.78 -16.91 6.75
N LEU A 781 14.84 -17.70 6.54
CA LEU A 781 16.22 -17.19 6.43
C LEU A 781 16.62 -16.86 4.99
N GLY A 782 15.71 -16.99 4.02
CA GLY A 782 15.97 -16.62 2.63
C GLY A 782 16.84 -17.62 1.85
N TYR A 783 16.78 -18.90 2.21
CA TYR A 783 17.42 -20.02 1.51
C TYR A 783 18.96 -19.96 1.53
N GLN A 784 19.54 -19.47 2.63
CA GLN A 784 20.99 -19.38 2.79
C GLN A 784 21.65 -20.77 2.91
N GLN A 785 22.85 -20.87 2.34
CA GLN A 785 23.68 -22.09 2.34
C GLN A 785 23.91 -22.70 3.74
N PRO A 786 24.19 -21.95 4.82
CA PRO A 786 24.46 -22.53 6.14
C PRO A 786 23.29 -23.35 6.69
N VAL A 787 22.05 -23.01 6.34
CA VAL A 787 20.84 -23.72 6.79
C VAL A 787 20.84 -25.15 6.25
N VAL A 788 21.12 -25.29 4.95
CA VAL A 788 21.18 -26.59 4.28
C VAL A 788 22.41 -27.39 4.73
N GLN A 789 23.55 -26.73 4.97
CA GLN A 789 24.74 -27.40 5.46
C GLN A 789 24.54 -27.95 6.87
N ASN A 790 23.86 -27.21 7.76
CA ASN A 790 23.49 -27.70 9.07
C ASN A 790 22.54 -28.90 9.00
N PHE A 791 21.55 -28.85 8.10
CA PHE A 791 20.66 -29.98 7.84
C PHE A 791 21.45 -31.22 7.37
N LEU A 792 22.37 -31.06 6.42
CA LEU A 792 23.22 -32.16 5.93
C LEU A 792 24.07 -32.76 7.04
N ASN A 793 24.68 -31.93 7.89
CA ASN A 793 25.46 -32.38 9.04
C ASN A 793 24.60 -33.19 10.02
N ASN A 794 23.38 -32.74 10.30
CA ASN A 794 22.42 -33.42 11.18
C ASN A 794 21.91 -34.73 10.57
N ALA A 795 21.70 -34.76 9.25
CA ALA A 795 21.33 -35.95 8.50
C ALA A 795 22.51 -36.90 8.22
N GLN A 796 23.73 -36.56 8.69
CA GLN A 796 24.96 -37.31 8.44
C GLN A 796 25.20 -37.60 6.96
N SER A 797 24.87 -36.64 6.10
CA SER A 797 24.96 -36.77 4.65
C SER A 797 25.88 -35.70 4.07
N GLU A 798 26.53 -36.03 2.96
CA GLU A 798 27.47 -35.15 2.28
C GLU A 798 27.10 -34.99 0.80
N MET A 799 27.38 -33.81 0.28
CA MET A 799 27.17 -33.46 -1.12
C MET A 799 28.26 -34.04 -2.01
N LYS A 800 27.88 -34.88 -2.97
CA LYS A 800 28.80 -35.61 -3.84
C LYS A 800 28.63 -35.19 -5.31
N ASN A 801 29.58 -35.57 -6.17
CA ASN A 801 29.53 -35.39 -7.63
C ASN A 801 28.83 -36.55 -8.36
N SER A 802 28.51 -37.61 -7.63
CA SER A 802 27.70 -38.74 -8.05
C SER A 802 27.00 -39.30 -6.83
N ILE A 803 25.83 -39.89 -7.04
CA ILE A 803 25.06 -40.53 -5.99
C ILE A 803 24.86 -42.00 -6.33
N GLU A 804 24.82 -42.85 -5.31
CA GLU A 804 24.48 -44.26 -5.46
C GLU A 804 23.07 -44.45 -4.92
N THR A 805 22.21 -45.09 -5.70
CA THR A 805 20.81 -45.35 -5.32
C THR A 805 20.36 -46.70 -5.86
N LYS A 806 19.16 -47.13 -5.48
CA LYS A 806 18.50 -48.30 -6.05
C LYS A 806 17.39 -47.86 -6.98
N SER A 807 17.40 -48.36 -8.21
CA SER A 807 16.27 -48.26 -9.14
C SER A 807 15.95 -49.64 -9.69
N GLU A 808 14.66 -50.00 -9.72
CA GLU A 808 14.16 -51.31 -10.17
C GLU A 808 14.92 -52.51 -9.56
N GLY A 809 15.32 -52.42 -8.29
CA GLY A 809 16.04 -53.47 -7.58
C GLY A 809 17.55 -53.57 -7.86
N ARG A 810 18.11 -52.70 -8.71
CA ARG A 810 19.56 -52.67 -9.04
C ARG A 810 20.24 -51.53 -8.30
N ASN A 811 21.50 -51.74 -7.89
CA ASN A 811 22.33 -50.64 -7.39
C ASN A 811 22.85 -49.86 -8.60
N ILE A 812 22.48 -48.60 -8.69
CA ILE A 812 22.86 -47.69 -9.78
C ILE A 812 23.68 -46.53 -9.23
N ARG A 813 24.67 -46.09 -9.99
CA ARG A 813 25.37 -44.83 -9.77
C ARG A 813 24.79 -43.81 -10.74
N LEU A 814 24.25 -42.73 -10.20
CA LEU A 814 23.87 -41.57 -10.97
C LEU A 814 25.03 -40.57 -10.92
N SER A 815 25.77 -40.49 -12.01
CA SER A 815 26.69 -39.39 -12.25
C SER A 815 25.96 -38.28 -13.00
N PHE A 816 26.30 -37.02 -12.77
CA PHE A 816 25.71 -35.92 -13.52
C PHE A 816 26.79 -35.11 -14.23
N THR A 817 26.49 -34.73 -15.47
CA THR A 817 27.35 -33.87 -16.29
C THR A 817 26.60 -32.62 -16.68
N VAL A 818 27.28 -31.47 -16.57
CA VAL A 818 26.69 -30.17 -16.87
C VAL A 818 27.15 -29.74 -18.26
N TRP A 819 26.19 -29.53 -19.16
CA TRP A 819 26.43 -29.10 -20.54
C TRP A 819 25.75 -27.77 -20.79
N ARG A 820 26.36 -26.90 -21.59
CA ARG A 820 25.63 -25.73 -22.11
C ARG A 820 24.66 -26.20 -23.21
N LYS A 821 23.38 -25.85 -23.09
CA LYS A 821 22.34 -26.17 -24.10
C LYS A 821 21.44 -24.96 -24.24
N ASP A 822 21.73 -24.10 -25.21
CA ASP A 822 20.93 -22.90 -25.44
C ASP A 822 19.50 -23.28 -25.88
N ASN A 823 18.48 -22.71 -25.24
CA ASN A 823 17.08 -22.83 -25.67
C ASN A 823 16.36 -21.49 -25.45
N PRO A 824 16.12 -20.73 -26.53
CA PRO A 824 15.60 -19.38 -26.45
C PRO A 824 14.13 -19.31 -25.97
N ALA A 825 13.40 -20.43 -25.93
CA ALA A 825 12.01 -20.45 -25.45
C ALA A 825 11.90 -20.42 -23.91
N LEU A 826 12.96 -20.75 -23.17
CA LEU A 826 12.93 -20.85 -21.69
C LEU A 826 13.76 -19.79 -20.97
N CYS A 827 14.82 -19.26 -21.58
CA CYS A 827 15.62 -18.16 -21.02
C CYS A 827 16.41 -17.42 -22.11
N SER A 828 16.75 -16.16 -21.84
CA SER A 828 17.47 -15.28 -22.76
C SER A 828 19.00 -15.36 -22.63
N GLY A 829 19.50 -15.81 -21.48
CA GLY A 829 20.93 -16.04 -21.25
C GLY A 829 21.32 -17.52 -21.26
N PRO A 830 22.51 -17.87 -20.73
CA PRO A 830 23.08 -19.19 -20.89
C PRO A 830 22.27 -20.24 -20.11
N ARG A 831 21.91 -21.33 -20.80
CA ARG A 831 21.20 -22.47 -20.21
C ARG A 831 22.15 -23.63 -19.99
N TRP A 832 22.02 -24.24 -18.83
CA TRP A 832 22.82 -25.39 -18.42
C TRP A 832 21.91 -26.60 -18.26
N ARG A 833 22.33 -27.71 -18.82
CA ARG A 833 21.63 -28.99 -18.82
C ARG A 833 22.43 -29.94 -17.95
N VAL A 834 21.83 -30.40 -16.87
CA VAL A 834 22.38 -31.43 -15.99
C VAL A 834 21.80 -32.74 -16.47
N VAL A 835 22.63 -33.56 -17.11
CA VAL A 835 22.22 -34.88 -17.59
C VAL A 835 22.69 -35.91 -16.58
N PHE A 836 21.75 -36.62 -16.01
CA PHE A 836 22.02 -37.77 -15.16
C PHE A 836 22.33 -38.98 -16.05
N ARG A 837 23.44 -39.67 -15.77
CA ARG A 837 23.82 -40.93 -16.40
C ARG A 837 23.71 -42.03 -15.38
N GLU A 838 23.02 -43.10 -15.77
CA GLU A 838 22.85 -44.29 -14.97
C GLU A 838 23.95 -45.32 -15.31
N ASP A 839 24.81 -45.62 -14.35
CA ASP A 839 25.77 -46.72 -14.42
C ASP A 839 25.34 -47.83 -13.45
N VAL A 840 25.06 -49.04 -13.96
CA VAL A 840 24.70 -50.17 -13.10
C VAL A 840 25.94 -50.66 -12.36
N ILE A 841 25.95 -50.52 -11.03
CA ILE A 841 27.06 -50.93 -10.16
C ILE A 841 26.98 -52.44 -9.89
N SER A 842 25.77 -52.92 -9.59
CA SER A 842 25.50 -54.35 -9.37
C SER A 842 24.03 -54.64 -9.63
N LYS A 843 23.74 -55.85 -10.13
CA LYS A 843 22.37 -56.37 -10.25
C LYS A 843 21.85 -56.91 -8.94
#